data_AF-A0A8C3SSB6-F1
#
_entry.id   AF-A0A8C3SSB6-F1
#
_cell.length_a   1.000
_cell.length_b   1.000
_cell.length_c   1.000
_cell.angle_alpha   90.00
_cell.angle_beta   90.00
_cell.angle_gamma   90.00
#
_symmetry.space_group_name_H-M   'P 1'
#
loop_
_entity.id
_entity.type
_entity.pdbx_description
1 polymer ?
#
loop_
_entity_poly.entity_id
_entity_poly.type
_entity_poly.pdbx_seq_one_letter_code
_entity_poly.pdbx_strand_id
1 'polypeptide(L)'
;MAERFNFVASTSELHLLKMEFLELKYRLLSLLVLAESKLKSWIIKYGRRESVELLLQNYISVIENNKFFEQYEVTYQILKRTAEMYAKTNGSVEEAENVMKFMNETTAQWRNLSVEVRSVRSMLEEVIANWDRYSSTVASLQAWLEDAEKMLKQPEHAKKDFFRHLPHWIQQHTAMNDAGNFLIETCDETISRDLKQQLLLLNGRWRELFMKVKQYARADEFDRMRKEYLDGVATLSTFTDCTNGKFSVPVEVSFLNVKMFVQGLEDIKQKVPVMEAQYKIITRTAQLVTKEVPQEEVNEMLATMTGIKAKLSKTKERCPVLLYEAQQLLSPLEELEKQITYFYESLEKVNEIISALDPEVQPAALFKQNHQDLVAYQENCKKALSLIERNSQDVLKFVASSKVLQHFNPLVLQKKVTEIQVAFQDMVKKTGDWRKNVEANSRLMKKFEESRAELEKVLQIAHGCLEEKGNPEELLRKHTEFFSQLDQRVLNAFLKACDELTDILPEQEQHSLQEAVRKLHKQWKDLQAEAPYHLVHLKIEVEKSNLLGTVEECRSELARENKLVSSKGSEKIIKEHKFFFSDKGPYQLCEKRLQLIEELCLKLPEWDQFKTTSKSSQETLKELKSQIDSTYVKLKENPDKWKEYKNRISELASWVSSKESELKKIKHDVNDAAKYKQFKTATEVNIRKQGENVNWLKSRLAVLTEVSAKDEARKKEDELSKLSSDFKGLLHLLAEIEKMLSTVGDCVQYKEEVKSALEELITNSKEAQVEAEKILDTESLLQAQQLLLHHQQRTKRLCAKRQDVQQQIARAKQLQIEGGLPTTVHEDLQKLEGTLENMQQNMEKREEKLQVTVNKWEQFERDKETVVKYLKHASSALERILSFSSLESLSSELDQTKELSKQTIAIAAQAETLVKNSSEIQLGSKNKQSLQQQAKSIQEQVKKVEVTLEEEYVLNKS
;
A
#
# COMPACT_ATOMS: atom_id res chain seq x y z
N MET A 1 -119.44 16.48 128.85
CA MET A 1 -118.27 15.59 129.08
C MET A 1 -117.42 15.42 127.81
N ALA A 2 -118.02 15.14 126.64
CA ALA A 2 -117.32 15.14 125.35
C ALA A 2 -116.60 16.47 125.03
N GLU A 3 -117.21 17.62 125.38
CA GLU A 3 -116.59 18.95 125.18
C GLU A 3 -115.30 19.15 125.99
N ARG A 4 -115.22 18.60 127.22
CA ARG A 4 -114.02 18.70 128.05
C ARG A 4 -112.90 17.79 127.56
N PHE A 5 -113.23 16.59 127.10
CA PHE A 5 -112.23 15.70 126.49
C PHE A 5 -111.71 16.29 125.17
N ASN A 6 -112.59 16.85 124.34
CA ASN A 6 -112.19 17.54 123.12
C ASN A 6 -111.34 18.78 123.41
N PHE A 7 -111.64 19.56 124.45
CA PHE A 7 -110.80 20.70 124.85
C PHE A 7 -109.41 20.27 125.33
N VAL A 8 -109.30 19.21 126.14
CA VAL A 8 -108.00 18.72 126.65
C VAL A 8 -107.20 18.03 125.55
N ALA A 9 -107.85 17.24 124.68
CA ALA A 9 -107.19 16.62 123.53
C ALA A 9 -106.75 17.65 122.49
N SER A 10 -107.46 18.77 122.32
CA SER A 10 -107.04 19.86 121.43
C SER A 10 -105.99 20.80 122.04
N THR A 11 -105.77 20.76 123.36
CA THR A 11 -104.75 21.60 124.05
C THR A 11 -103.48 20.85 124.43
N SER A 12 -103.47 19.50 124.43
CA SER A 12 -102.29 18.69 124.77
C SER A 12 -101.13 18.87 123.80
N GLU A 13 -101.40 18.94 122.50
CA GLU A 13 -100.38 19.19 121.46
C GLU A 13 -99.71 20.55 121.64
N LEU A 14 -100.49 21.58 122.02
CA LEU A 14 -99.99 22.92 122.31
C LEU A 14 -99.08 22.94 123.55
N HIS A 15 -99.46 22.21 124.61
CA HIS A 15 -98.64 22.11 125.81
C HIS A 15 -97.31 21.38 125.57
N LEU A 16 -97.29 20.34 124.74
CA LEU A 16 -96.06 19.65 124.37
C LEU A 16 -95.12 20.57 123.58
N LEU A 17 -95.63 21.28 122.56
CA LEU A 17 -94.86 22.26 121.79
C LEU A 17 -94.29 23.38 122.68
N LYS A 18 -95.06 23.84 123.68
CA LYS A 18 -94.60 24.83 124.66
C LYS A 18 -93.44 24.30 125.51
N MET A 19 -93.51 23.05 125.96
CA MET A 19 -92.45 22.44 126.78
C MET A 19 -91.17 22.21 125.98
N GLU A 20 -91.28 21.70 124.75
CA GLU A 20 -90.14 21.55 123.84
C GLU A 20 -89.48 22.91 123.53
N PHE A 21 -90.29 23.95 123.27
CA PHE A 21 -89.77 25.30 123.09
C PHE A 21 -89.02 25.81 124.34
N LEU A 22 -89.57 25.61 125.55
CA LEU A 22 -88.93 26.06 126.78
C LEU A 22 -87.62 25.32 127.09
N GLU A 23 -87.56 24.00 126.88
CA GLU A 23 -86.33 23.21 127.06
C GLU A 23 -85.22 23.72 126.14
N LEU A 24 -85.51 23.85 124.85
CA LEU A 24 -84.58 24.35 123.86
C LEU A 24 -84.19 25.82 124.10
N LYS A 25 -85.12 26.65 124.58
CA LYS A 25 -84.86 28.05 124.98
C LYS A 25 -83.82 28.12 126.10
N TYR A 26 -84.01 27.36 127.19
CA TYR A 26 -83.06 27.38 128.30
C TYR A 26 -81.73 26.72 127.95
N ARG A 27 -81.74 25.67 127.11
CA ARG A 27 -80.51 25.06 126.59
C ARG A 27 -79.69 26.05 125.78
N LEU A 28 -80.31 26.80 124.87
CA LEU A 28 -79.62 27.81 124.07
C LEU A 28 -79.09 28.95 124.95
N LEU A 29 -79.87 29.43 125.92
CA LEU A 29 -79.44 30.44 126.89
C LEU A 29 -78.24 29.96 127.72
N SER A 30 -78.17 28.68 128.10
CA SER A 30 -77.02 28.12 128.83
C SER A 30 -75.72 28.17 128.02
N LEU A 31 -75.81 27.94 126.70
CA LEU A 31 -74.66 28.08 125.80
C LEU A 31 -74.22 29.55 125.72
N LEU A 32 -75.15 30.50 125.57
CA LEU A 32 -74.81 31.93 125.55
C LEU A 32 -74.10 32.37 126.84
N VAL A 33 -74.62 32.00 128.01
CA VAL A 33 -73.99 32.34 129.30
C VAL A 33 -72.61 31.71 129.43
N LEU A 34 -72.41 30.48 128.95
CA LEU A 34 -71.09 29.84 128.93
C LEU A 34 -70.10 30.61 128.04
N ALA A 35 -70.52 31.00 126.82
CA ALA A 35 -69.69 31.80 125.92
C ALA A 35 -69.36 33.16 126.51
N GLU A 36 -70.31 33.87 127.12
CA GLU A 36 -70.06 35.17 127.78
C GLU A 36 -69.09 35.04 128.95
N SER A 37 -69.25 34.01 129.78
CA SER A 37 -68.36 33.74 130.92
C SER A 37 -66.93 33.45 130.45
N LYS A 38 -66.79 32.62 129.41
CA LYS A 38 -65.48 32.27 128.84
C LYS A 38 -64.82 33.43 128.12
N LEU A 39 -65.59 34.20 127.37
CA LEU A 39 -65.12 35.42 126.71
C LEU A 39 -64.52 36.41 127.72
N LYS A 40 -65.21 36.64 128.85
CA LYS A 40 -64.70 37.49 129.94
C LYS A 40 -63.40 36.99 130.54
N SER A 41 -63.15 35.66 130.53
CA SER A 41 -61.90 35.09 131.00
C SER A 41 -60.74 35.20 130.00
N TRP A 42 -61.02 35.38 128.71
CA TRP A 42 -59.99 35.49 127.67
C TRP A 42 -59.68 36.93 127.26
N ILE A 43 -60.63 37.86 127.40
CA ILE A 43 -60.43 39.29 127.15
C ILE A 43 -60.02 39.99 128.47
N ILE A 44 -58.94 39.49 129.06
CA ILE A 44 -58.25 40.15 130.19
C ILE A 44 -57.01 40.87 129.68
N LYS A 45 -56.43 41.75 130.49
CA LYS A 45 -55.06 42.19 130.24
C LYS A 45 -54.11 41.00 130.38
N TYR A 46 -53.20 40.88 129.41
CA TYR A 46 -52.40 39.68 129.22
C TYR A 46 -51.15 39.64 130.10
N GLY A 47 -50.75 38.44 130.53
CA GLY A 47 -49.52 38.23 131.27
C GLY A 47 -48.29 38.06 130.37
N ARG A 48 -47.28 37.36 130.88
CA ARG A 48 -46.13 36.88 130.09
C ARG A 48 -46.60 35.90 129.00
N ARG A 49 -45.76 35.71 127.98
CA ARG A 49 -45.98 34.80 126.85
C ARG A 49 -46.63 33.47 127.26
N GLU A 50 -46.07 32.79 128.26
CA GLU A 50 -46.52 31.46 128.69
C GLU A 50 -47.95 31.50 129.24
N SER A 51 -48.33 32.59 129.93
CA SER A 51 -49.69 32.78 130.44
C SER A 51 -50.71 33.03 129.32
N VAL A 52 -50.31 33.78 128.28
CA VAL A 52 -51.17 34.03 127.11
C VAL A 52 -51.38 32.77 126.29
N GLU A 53 -50.33 31.95 126.17
CA GLU A 53 -50.39 30.65 125.49
C GLU A 53 -51.36 29.69 126.21
N LEU A 54 -51.40 29.69 127.55
CA LEU A 54 -52.40 28.94 128.31
C LEU A 54 -53.84 29.43 128.06
N LEU A 55 -54.07 30.74 127.89
CA LEU A 55 -55.38 31.28 127.52
C LEU A 55 -55.79 30.84 126.11
N LEU A 56 -54.84 30.83 125.15
CA LEU A 56 -55.09 30.38 123.78
C LEU A 56 -55.44 28.88 123.73
N GLN A 57 -54.72 28.06 124.50
CA GLN A 57 -55.04 26.64 124.64
C GLN A 57 -56.43 26.44 125.26
N ASN A 58 -56.80 27.25 126.27
CA ASN A 58 -58.14 27.21 126.84
C ASN A 58 -59.22 27.59 125.82
N TYR A 59 -58.99 28.62 125.01
CA TYR A 59 -59.86 29.02 123.91
C TYR A 59 -60.08 27.89 122.91
N ILE A 60 -59.00 27.30 122.39
CA ILE A 60 -59.05 26.20 121.42
C ILE A 60 -59.83 25.02 122.00
N SER A 61 -59.57 24.65 123.26
CA SER A 61 -60.28 23.56 123.91
C SER A 61 -61.79 23.80 124.03
N VAL A 62 -62.23 25.01 124.37
CA VAL A 62 -63.64 25.30 124.62
C VAL A 62 -64.40 25.55 123.31
N ILE A 63 -63.78 26.24 122.35
CA ILE A 63 -64.45 26.68 121.12
C ILE A 63 -64.29 25.66 120.00
N GLU A 64 -63.08 25.22 119.73
CA GLU A 64 -62.74 24.39 118.57
C GLU A 64 -62.95 22.91 118.90
N ASN A 65 -62.32 22.40 119.96
CA ASN A 65 -62.39 20.97 120.30
C ASN A 65 -63.80 20.54 120.71
N ASN A 66 -64.51 21.36 121.48
CA ASN A 66 -65.92 21.08 121.84
C ASN A 66 -66.92 21.49 120.75
N LYS A 67 -66.46 22.03 119.61
CA LYS A 67 -67.31 22.47 118.49
C LYS A 67 -68.45 23.38 118.92
N PHE A 68 -68.14 24.34 119.78
CA PHE A 68 -69.13 25.15 120.50
C PHE A 68 -70.10 25.90 119.55
N PHE A 69 -69.58 26.48 118.46
CA PHE A 69 -70.40 27.16 117.44
C PHE A 69 -71.38 26.20 116.74
N GLU A 70 -70.96 24.96 116.45
CA GLU A 70 -71.84 23.94 115.84
C GLU A 70 -72.95 23.55 116.82
N GLN A 71 -72.61 23.34 118.10
CA GLN A 71 -73.60 23.01 119.15
C GLN A 71 -74.65 24.12 119.33
N TYR A 72 -74.22 25.38 119.32
CA TYR A 72 -75.13 26.52 119.37
C TYR A 72 -76.04 26.56 118.14
N GLU A 73 -75.48 26.46 116.93
CA GLU A 73 -76.25 26.58 115.68
C GLU A 73 -77.28 25.46 115.54
N VAL A 74 -76.89 24.21 115.84
CA VAL A 74 -77.84 23.07 115.83
C VAL A 74 -78.97 23.30 116.83
N THR A 75 -78.66 23.72 118.05
CA THR A 75 -79.68 24.00 119.09
C THR A 75 -80.60 25.15 118.65
N TYR A 76 -80.05 26.20 118.05
CA TYR A 76 -80.80 27.36 117.56
C TYR A 76 -81.73 26.99 116.40
N GLN A 77 -81.29 26.18 115.43
CA GLN A 77 -82.12 25.76 114.30
C GLN A 77 -83.30 24.88 114.72
N ILE A 78 -83.07 23.96 115.68
CA ILE A 78 -84.16 23.15 116.25
C ILE A 78 -85.12 24.09 117.00
N LEU A 79 -84.61 24.97 117.86
CA LEU A 79 -85.41 25.95 118.60
C LEU A 79 -86.25 26.83 117.66
N LYS A 80 -85.68 27.30 116.54
CA LYS A 80 -86.38 28.13 115.56
C LYS A 80 -87.58 27.39 114.96
N ARG A 81 -87.40 26.14 114.54
CA ARG A 81 -88.50 25.32 114.00
C ARG A 81 -89.57 25.07 115.06
N THR A 82 -89.16 24.71 116.28
CA THR A 82 -90.09 24.50 117.40
C THR A 82 -90.83 25.78 117.79
N ALA A 83 -90.15 26.93 117.78
CA ALA A 83 -90.73 28.24 118.03
C ALA A 83 -91.76 28.65 116.95
N GLU A 84 -91.45 28.42 115.67
CA GLU A 84 -92.37 28.67 114.55
C GLU A 84 -93.61 27.78 114.61
N MET A 85 -93.45 26.49 114.97
CA MET A 85 -94.58 25.58 115.18
C MET A 85 -95.42 26.00 116.39
N TYR A 86 -94.78 26.30 117.52
CA TYR A 86 -95.47 26.74 118.74
C TYR A 86 -96.24 28.06 118.52
N ALA A 87 -95.66 29.02 117.80
CA ALA A 87 -96.32 30.30 117.50
C ALA A 87 -97.52 30.17 116.54
N LYS A 88 -97.52 29.18 115.63
CA LYS A 88 -98.61 28.96 114.66
C LYS A 88 -99.81 28.19 115.24
N THR A 89 -99.59 27.39 116.27
CA THR A 89 -100.60 26.42 116.75
C THR A 89 -101.40 27.02 117.91
N ASN A 90 -102.54 27.68 117.65
CA ASN A 90 -103.56 28.12 118.62
C ASN A 90 -103.08 28.75 119.97
N GLY A 91 -101.89 29.36 120.02
CA GLY A 91 -101.41 30.17 121.14
C GLY A 91 -101.97 31.60 121.08
N SER A 92 -102.05 32.29 122.22
CA SER A 92 -102.40 33.73 122.25
C SER A 92 -101.42 34.55 121.41
N VAL A 93 -101.90 35.60 120.75
CA VAL A 93 -101.06 36.53 119.97
C VAL A 93 -99.90 37.09 120.81
N GLU A 94 -100.13 37.32 122.10
CA GLU A 94 -99.13 37.77 123.06
C GLU A 94 -98.01 36.73 123.31
N GLU A 95 -98.33 35.43 123.31
CA GLU A 95 -97.32 34.38 123.45
C GLU A 95 -96.44 34.28 122.18
N ALA A 96 -97.06 34.39 120.99
CA ALA A 96 -96.32 34.38 119.73
C ALA A 96 -95.38 35.59 119.59
N GLU A 97 -95.83 36.79 119.98
CA GLU A 97 -94.98 37.99 120.02
C GLU A 97 -93.81 37.83 121.00
N ASN A 98 -94.05 37.27 122.19
CA ASN A 98 -93.00 37.01 123.17
C ASN A 98 -91.95 36.00 122.69
N VAL A 99 -92.38 34.95 121.97
CA VAL A 99 -91.48 33.98 121.33
C VAL A 99 -90.64 34.64 120.23
N MET A 100 -91.25 35.44 119.35
CA MET A 100 -90.53 36.16 118.30
C MET A 100 -89.55 37.19 118.86
N LYS A 101 -89.93 37.94 119.90
CA LYS A 101 -89.05 38.87 120.60
C LYS A 101 -87.83 38.16 121.16
N PHE A 102 -88.03 37.05 121.88
CA PHE A 102 -86.92 36.24 122.40
C PHE A 102 -86.00 35.72 121.29
N MET A 103 -86.54 35.20 120.18
CA MET A 103 -85.73 34.71 119.06
C MET A 103 -84.89 35.83 118.44
N ASN A 104 -85.46 37.03 118.27
CA ASN A 104 -84.74 38.19 117.74
C ASN A 104 -83.64 38.68 118.70
N GLU A 105 -83.94 38.80 119.99
CA GLU A 105 -82.95 39.20 121.02
C GLU A 105 -81.79 38.22 121.11
N THR A 106 -82.09 36.91 121.12
CA THR A 106 -81.09 35.84 121.19
C THR A 106 -80.21 35.81 119.95
N THR A 107 -80.78 36.06 118.76
CA THR A 107 -80.02 36.16 117.51
C THR A 107 -79.08 37.36 117.50
N ALA A 108 -79.53 38.51 118.01
CA ALA A 108 -78.69 39.71 118.11
C ALA A 108 -77.56 39.53 119.14
N GLN A 109 -77.86 38.98 120.31
CA GLN A 109 -76.87 38.66 121.35
C GLN A 109 -75.80 37.70 120.81
N TRP A 110 -76.20 36.64 120.12
CA TRP A 110 -75.26 35.71 119.52
C TRP A 110 -74.42 36.34 118.41
N ARG A 111 -75.01 37.18 117.55
CA ARG A 111 -74.25 37.85 116.48
C ARG A 111 -73.07 38.63 117.07
N ASN A 112 -73.29 39.40 118.12
CA ASN A 112 -72.23 40.18 118.77
C ASN A 112 -71.24 39.27 119.50
N LEU A 113 -71.74 38.36 120.35
CA LEU A 113 -70.92 37.47 121.15
C LEU A 113 -70.02 36.57 120.29
N SER A 114 -70.55 36.07 119.17
CA SER A 114 -69.84 35.17 118.27
C SER A 114 -68.67 35.85 117.53
N VAL A 115 -68.73 37.17 117.31
CA VAL A 115 -67.63 37.94 116.72
C VAL A 115 -66.54 38.17 117.75
N GLU A 116 -66.92 38.57 118.97
CA GLU A 116 -65.97 38.78 120.06
C GLU A 116 -65.26 37.48 120.45
N VAL A 117 -65.99 36.36 120.55
CA VAL A 117 -65.37 35.05 120.79
C VAL A 117 -64.39 34.72 119.68
N ARG A 118 -64.75 34.90 118.39
CA ARG A 118 -63.82 34.59 117.29
C ARG A 118 -62.58 35.48 117.27
N SER A 119 -62.67 36.74 117.71
CA SER A 119 -61.54 37.67 117.68
C SER A 119 -60.50 37.40 118.79
N VAL A 120 -60.89 36.75 119.88
CA VAL A 120 -59.99 36.36 120.98
C VAL A 120 -58.77 35.61 120.48
N ARG A 121 -58.95 34.62 119.59
CA ARG A 121 -57.85 33.80 119.08
C ARG A 121 -56.76 34.67 118.42
N SER A 122 -57.19 35.52 117.49
CA SER A 122 -56.29 36.41 116.76
C SER A 122 -55.54 37.36 117.70
N MET A 123 -56.23 37.91 118.70
CA MET A 123 -55.59 38.78 119.69
C MET A 123 -54.55 38.02 120.53
N LEU A 124 -54.86 36.81 121.00
CA LEU A 124 -53.93 36.00 121.79
C LEU A 124 -52.70 35.58 120.96
N GLU A 125 -52.90 35.16 119.71
CA GLU A 125 -51.82 34.80 118.78
C GLU A 125 -50.92 36.01 118.47
N GLU A 126 -51.51 37.19 118.25
CA GLU A 126 -50.76 38.44 117.98
C GLU A 126 -49.92 38.86 119.20
N VAL A 127 -50.45 38.73 120.42
CA VAL A 127 -49.70 39.03 121.65
C VAL A 127 -48.51 38.07 121.80
N ILE A 128 -48.69 36.77 121.51
CA ILE A 128 -47.58 35.80 121.52
C ILE A 128 -46.52 36.14 120.47
N ALA A 129 -46.94 36.50 119.26
CA ALA A 129 -46.02 36.88 118.18
C ALA A 129 -45.19 38.13 118.53
N ASN A 130 -45.82 39.13 119.15
CA ASN A 130 -45.11 40.32 119.62
C ASN A 130 -44.14 39.99 120.78
N TRP A 131 -44.48 39.06 121.67
CA TRP A 131 -43.55 38.55 122.67
C TRP A 131 -42.32 37.87 122.06
N ASP A 132 -42.48 37.04 121.03
CA ASP A 132 -41.36 36.42 120.30
C ASP A 132 -40.46 37.46 119.62
N ARG A 133 -41.09 38.40 118.91
CA ARG A 133 -40.37 39.44 118.18
C ARG A 133 -39.62 40.34 119.15
N TYR A 134 -40.26 40.80 120.22
CA TYR A 134 -39.62 41.62 121.24
C TYR A 134 -38.45 40.88 121.90
N SER A 135 -38.65 39.62 122.32
CA SER A 135 -37.61 38.86 123.02
C SER A 135 -36.39 38.59 122.13
N SER A 136 -36.58 38.22 120.86
CA SER A 136 -35.48 37.95 119.93
C SER A 136 -34.72 39.21 119.50
N THR A 137 -35.43 40.30 119.23
CA THR A 137 -34.82 41.59 118.84
C THR A 137 -34.05 42.20 120.00
N VAL A 138 -34.59 42.14 121.22
CA VAL A 138 -33.86 42.58 122.43
C VAL A 138 -32.57 41.77 122.61
N ALA A 139 -32.63 40.44 122.53
CA ALA A 139 -31.46 39.59 122.75
C ALA A 139 -30.34 39.88 121.74
N SER A 140 -30.68 40.00 120.46
CA SER A 140 -29.72 40.28 119.39
C SER A 140 -29.17 41.71 119.45
N LEU A 141 -30.04 42.71 119.66
CA LEU A 141 -29.64 44.11 119.74
C LEU A 141 -28.74 44.37 120.94
N GLN A 142 -29.04 43.75 122.09
CA GLN A 142 -28.24 43.92 123.30
C GLN A 142 -26.83 43.35 123.13
N ALA A 143 -26.69 42.14 122.56
CA ALA A 143 -25.39 41.56 122.23
C ALA A 143 -24.59 42.45 121.27
N TRP A 144 -25.25 42.96 120.23
CA TRP A 144 -24.58 43.86 119.29
C TRP A 144 -24.17 45.20 119.91
N LEU A 145 -25.02 45.81 120.75
CA LEU A 145 -24.70 47.06 121.44
C LEU A 145 -23.44 46.91 122.30
N GLU A 146 -23.27 45.79 122.99
CA GLU A 146 -22.08 45.50 123.80
C GLU A 146 -20.80 45.43 122.95
N ASP A 147 -20.87 44.80 121.78
CA ASP A 147 -19.71 44.72 120.88
C ASP A 147 -19.43 46.04 120.19
N ALA A 148 -20.48 46.78 119.79
CA ALA A 148 -20.35 48.09 119.17
C ALA A 148 -19.75 49.13 120.13
N GLU A 149 -20.12 49.11 121.41
CA GLU A 149 -19.54 49.95 122.45
C GLU A 149 -18.04 49.66 122.64
N LYS A 150 -17.60 48.39 122.55
CA LYS A 150 -16.17 48.01 122.57
C LYS A 150 -15.44 48.54 121.33
N MET A 151 -16.06 48.46 120.16
CA MET A 151 -15.46 48.86 118.88
C MET A 151 -15.19 50.36 118.76
N LEU A 152 -15.88 51.21 119.53
CA LEU A 152 -15.58 52.64 119.60
C LEU A 152 -14.14 52.97 120.03
N LYS A 153 -13.47 52.05 120.74
CA LYS A 153 -12.09 52.22 121.22
C LYS A 153 -11.03 51.78 120.21
N GLN A 154 -11.42 51.22 119.07
CA GLN A 154 -10.53 50.68 118.03
C GLN A 154 -10.12 51.75 116.99
N PRO A 155 -9.07 51.51 116.17
CA PRO A 155 -8.66 52.40 115.08
C PRO A 155 -9.73 52.53 113.96
N GLU A 156 -9.62 53.60 113.17
CA GLU A 156 -10.65 54.03 112.20
C GLU A 156 -11.00 52.97 111.14
N HIS A 157 -10.03 52.17 110.69
CA HIS A 157 -10.28 51.10 109.71
C HIS A 157 -11.16 49.98 110.30
N ALA A 158 -10.89 49.56 111.54
CA ALA A 158 -11.70 48.55 112.24
C ALA A 158 -13.11 49.06 112.53
N LYS A 159 -13.26 50.37 112.80
CA LYS A 159 -14.57 51.03 112.93
C LYS A 159 -15.35 51.00 111.63
N LYS A 160 -14.73 51.35 110.50
CA LYS A 160 -15.37 51.29 109.18
C LYS A 160 -15.89 49.89 108.85
N ASP A 161 -15.08 48.86 109.07
CA ASP A 161 -15.45 47.47 108.76
C ASP A 161 -16.57 46.94 109.66
N PHE A 162 -16.58 47.30 110.94
CA PHE A 162 -17.63 46.86 111.87
C PHE A 162 -18.95 47.61 111.63
N PHE A 163 -18.90 48.93 111.43
CA PHE A 163 -20.10 49.77 111.27
C PHE A 163 -20.68 49.79 109.84
N ARG A 164 -20.09 49.08 108.87
CA ARG A 164 -20.71 48.90 107.53
C ARG A 164 -22.12 48.31 107.60
N HIS A 165 -22.38 47.46 108.60
CA HIS A 165 -23.68 46.82 108.83
C HIS A 165 -24.63 47.65 109.71
N LEU A 166 -24.27 48.89 110.04
CA LEU A 166 -25.09 49.79 110.86
C LEU A 166 -26.54 49.95 110.36
N PRO A 167 -26.85 49.99 109.04
CA PRO A 167 -28.23 50.07 108.56
C PRO A 167 -29.13 48.91 109.02
N HIS A 168 -28.60 47.68 109.10
CA HIS A 168 -29.35 46.52 109.58
C HIS A 168 -29.78 46.69 111.05
N TRP A 169 -28.88 47.21 111.89
CA TRP A 169 -29.16 47.37 113.31
C TRP A 169 -30.12 48.53 113.60
N ILE A 170 -30.17 49.55 112.74
CA ILE A 170 -31.22 50.59 112.79
C ILE A 170 -32.60 49.93 112.64
N GLN A 171 -32.74 48.98 111.70
CA GLN A 171 -33.99 48.26 111.47
C GLN A 171 -34.37 47.37 112.66
N GLN A 172 -33.40 46.65 113.27
CA GLN A 172 -33.64 45.82 114.45
C GLN A 172 -34.09 46.63 115.67
N HIS A 173 -33.49 47.80 115.89
CA HIS A 173 -33.89 48.72 116.95
C HIS A 173 -35.33 49.23 116.77
N THR A 174 -35.74 49.57 115.53
CA THR A 174 -37.13 49.95 115.25
C THR A 174 -38.09 48.79 115.52
N ALA A 175 -37.76 47.59 115.02
CA ALA A 175 -38.58 46.40 115.23
C ALA A 175 -38.78 46.03 116.70
N MET A 176 -37.76 46.20 117.54
CA MET A 176 -37.84 46.02 118.99
C MET A 176 -38.83 47.01 119.64
N ASN A 177 -38.76 48.28 119.24
CA ASN A 177 -39.63 49.32 119.80
C ASN A 177 -41.10 49.10 119.44
N ASP A 178 -41.39 48.75 118.19
CA ASP A 178 -42.76 48.50 117.74
C ASP A 178 -43.40 47.33 118.52
N ALA A 179 -42.69 46.21 118.63
CA ALA A 179 -43.17 45.03 119.36
C ALA A 179 -43.33 45.31 120.87
N GLY A 180 -42.37 46.02 121.47
CA GLY A 180 -42.42 46.37 122.89
C GLY A 180 -43.56 47.33 123.23
N ASN A 181 -43.85 48.32 122.37
CA ASN A 181 -44.97 49.24 122.55
C ASN A 181 -46.32 48.52 122.46
N PHE A 182 -46.49 47.60 121.51
CA PHE A 182 -47.71 46.78 121.41
C PHE A 182 -47.96 45.96 122.69
N LEU A 183 -46.90 45.33 123.24
CA LEU A 183 -47.01 44.53 124.46
C LEU A 183 -47.34 45.39 125.69
N ILE A 184 -46.78 46.60 125.77
CA ILE A 184 -47.08 47.56 126.85
C ILE A 184 -48.57 47.93 126.88
N GLU A 185 -49.23 48.03 125.73
CA GLU A 185 -50.65 48.39 125.65
C GLU A 185 -51.57 47.20 125.97
N THR A 186 -51.15 45.99 125.62
CA THR A 186 -51.99 44.77 125.69
C THR A 186 -51.82 43.97 126.98
N CYS A 187 -50.66 44.05 127.64
CA CYS A 187 -50.37 43.31 128.87
C CYS A 187 -50.87 44.02 130.15
N ASP A 188 -50.84 43.30 131.27
CA ASP A 188 -51.16 43.86 132.58
C ASP A 188 -50.13 44.90 133.05
N GLU A 189 -50.52 45.72 134.03
CA GLU A 189 -49.71 46.86 134.48
C GLU A 189 -48.31 46.47 134.99
N THR A 190 -48.15 45.27 135.55
CA THR A 190 -46.85 44.82 136.07
C THR A 190 -45.90 44.53 134.91
N ILE A 191 -46.39 43.82 133.90
CA ILE A 191 -45.62 43.45 132.71
C ILE A 191 -45.32 44.68 131.84
N SER A 192 -46.30 45.57 131.67
CA SER A 192 -46.12 46.81 130.92
C SER A 192 -45.10 47.73 131.57
N ARG A 193 -45.01 47.76 132.91
CA ARG A 193 -43.96 48.52 133.61
C ARG A 193 -42.57 47.94 133.35
N ASP A 194 -42.42 46.62 133.41
CA ASP A 194 -41.16 45.94 133.15
C ASP A 194 -40.67 46.18 131.71
N LEU A 195 -41.57 46.09 130.73
CA LEU A 195 -41.29 46.37 129.32
C LEU A 195 -40.86 47.83 129.09
N LYS A 196 -41.56 48.80 129.69
CA LYS A 196 -41.18 50.22 129.63
C LYS A 196 -39.78 50.45 130.16
N GLN A 197 -39.43 49.81 131.28
CA GLN A 197 -38.10 49.95 131.88
C GLN A 197 -36.99 49.38 130.98
N GLN A 198 -37.22 48.21 130.37
CA GLN A 198 -36.25 47.57 129.47
C GLN A 198 -36.06 48.36 128.17
N LEU A 199 -37.14 48.84 127.54
CA LEU A 199 -37.07 49.70 126.35
C LEU A 199 -36.33 51.01 126.62
N LEU A 200 -36.58 51.65 127.77
CA LEU A 200 -35.91 52.89 128.14
C LEU A 200 -34.40 52.72 128.22
N LEU A 201 -33.92 51.62 128.82
CA LEU A 201 -32.50 51.29 128.94
C LEU A 201 -31.87 51.03 127.57
N LEU A 202 -32.48 50.18 126.75
CA LEU A 202 -31.94 49.80 125.44
C LEU A 202 -31.92 50.98 124.45
N ASN A 203 -33.01 51.77 124.41
CA ASN A 203 -33.08 52.97 123.57
C ASN A 203 -32.07 54.04 124.02
N GLY A 204 -31.81 54.14 125.33
CA GLY A 204 -30.77 55.01 125.88
C GLY A 204 -29.39 54.64 125.37
N ARG A 205 -29.00 53.36 125.50
CA ARG A 205 -27.72 52.84 125.01
C ARG A 205 -27.56 53.02 123.49
N TRP A 206 -28.60 52.65 122.73
CA TRP A 206 -28.62 52.82 121.27
C TRP A 206 -28.36 54.26 120.85
N ARG A 207 -29.06 55.23 121.46
CA ARG A 207 -28.94 56.65 121.11
C ARG A 207 -27.53 57.19 121.32
N GLU A 208 -26.88 56.82 122.43
CA GLU A 208 -25.53 57.27 122.74
C GLU A 208 -24.50 56.74 121.74
N LEU A 209 -24.59 55.45 121.39
CA LEU A 209 -23.74 54.83 120.38
C LEU A 209 -23.97 55.44 119.00
N PHE A 210 -25.24 55.52 118.55
CA PHE A 210 -25.60 55.95 117.20
C PHE A 210 -25.07 57.35 116.85
N MET A 211 -25.11 58.29 117.81
CA MET A 211 -24.58 59.65 117.60
C MET A 211 -23.08 59.66 117.25
N LYS A 212 -22.31 58.69 117.75
CA LYS A 212 -20.87 58.57 117.50
C LYS A 212 -20.56 57.89 116.16
N VAL A 213 -21.47 57.11 115.59
CA VAL A 213 -21.20 56.22 114.43
C VAL A 213 -22.01 56.52 113.18
N LYS A 214 -22.94 57.48 113.23
CA LYS A 214 -23.85 57.81 112.11
C LYS A 214 -23.18 58.11 110.76
N GLN A 215 -21.93 58.57 110.75
CA GLN A 215 -21.20 58.92 109.52
C GLN A 215 -20.85 57.71 108.65
N TYR A 216 -20.71 56.52 109.26
CA TYR A 216 -20.34 55.30 108.53
C TYR A 216 -21.46 54.76 107.65
N ALA A 217 -22.68 55.31 107.73
CA ALA A 217 -23.79 54.94 106.88
C ALA A 217 -23.67 55.43 105.41
N ARG A 218 -22.69 56.31 105.06
CA ARG A 218 -22.55 56.92 103.71
C ARG A 218 -21.38 56.43 102.85
N ALA A 219 -20.43 55.67 103.41
CA ALA A 219 -19.17 55.35 102.72
C ALA A 219 -19.34 54.47 101.45
N ASP A 220 -20.38 53.62 101.41
CA ASP A 220 -20.64 52.71 100.28
C ASP A 220 -20.99 53.42 98.96
N GLU A 221 -21.47 54.67 99.00
CA GLU A 221 -21.94 55.35 97.79
C GLU A 221 -20.80 55.90 96.93
N PHE A 222 -19.73 56.40 97.56
CA PHE A 222 -18.57 56.94 96.87
C PHE A 222 -17.73 55.84 96.20
N ASP A 223 -17.47 54.74 96.93
CA ASP A 223 -16.72 53.60 96.40
C ASP A 223 -17.44 52.95 95.21
N ARG A 224 -18.78 52.91 95.25
CA ARG A 224 -19.61 52.50 94.12
C ARG A 224 -19.41 53.40 92.89
N MET A 225 -19.48 54.73 93.05
CA MET A 225 -19.28 55.68 91.94
C MET A 225 -17.86 55.63 91.35
N ARG A 226 -16.83 55.47 92.20
CA ARG A 226 -15.43 55.34 91.74
C ARG A 226 -15.23 54.06 90.91
N LYS A 227 -15.84 52.95 91.33
CA LYS A 227 -15.81 51.68 90.59
C LYS A 227 -16.52 51.81 89.24
N GLU A 228 -17.71 52.40 89.19
CA GLU A 228 -18.45 52.65 87.94
C GLU A 228 -17.66 53.49 86.93
N TYR A 229 -16.92 54.50 87.40
CA TYR A 229 -16.01 55.28 86.55
C TYR A 229 -14.89 54.41 85.95
N LEU A 230 -14.18 53.64 86.78
CA LEU A 230 -13.06 52.81 86.33
C LEU A 230 -13.50 51.72 85.34
N ASP A 231 -14.59 51.01 85.65
CA ASP A 231 -15.16 49.98 84.78
C ASP A 231 -15.61 50.58 83.43
N GLY A 232 -16.20 51.78 83.48
CA GLY A 232 -16.59 52.54 82.30
C GLY A 232 -15.40 52.95 81.42
N VAL A 233 -14.35 53.51 82.02
CA VAL A 233 -13.11 53.90 81.32
C VAL A 233 -12.42 52.69 80.70
N ALA A 234 -12.37 51.56 81.40
CA ALA A 234 -11.82 50.31 80.88
C ALA A 234 -12.61 49.82 79.65
N THR A 235 -13.94 49.86 79.71
CA THR A 235 -14.82 49.46 78.59
C THR A 235 -14.61 50.35 77.36
N LEU A 236 -14.51 51.67 77.54
CA LEU A 236 -14.28 52.59 76.44
C LEU A 236 -12.86 52.49 75.85
N SER A 237 -11.85 52.30 76.70
CA SER A 237 -10.46 52.13 76.26
C SER A 237 -10.29 50.84 75.46
N THR A 238 -10.80 49.72 75.97
CA THR A 238 -10.75 48.43 75.26
C THR A 238 -11.47 48.50 73.91
N PHE A 239 -12.62 49.17 73.81
CA PHE A 239 -13.30 49.39 72.53
C PHE A 239 -12.47 50.24 71.56
N THR A 240 -11.95 51.38 72.01
CA THR A 240 -11.17 52.28 71.14
C THR A 240 -9.85 51.65 70.68
N ASP A 241 -9.20 50.85 71.51
CA ASP A 241 -7.97 50.13 71.13
C ASP A 241 -8.28 48.95 70.19
N CYS A 242 -9.33 48.16 70.46
CA CYS A 242 -9.76 47.08 69.57
C CYS A 242 -10.18 47.60 68.18
N THR A 243 -10.89 48.73 68.11
CA THR A 243 -11.30 49.34 66.83
C THR A 243 -10.11 49.86 66.04
N ASN A 244 -9.18 50.54 66.70
CA ASN A 244 -7.97 51.04 66.04
C ASN A 244 -7.05 49.89 65.57
N GLY A 245 -6.98 48.79 66.33
CA GLY A 245 -6.34 47.55 65.91
C GLY A 245 -6.97 47.00 64.63
N LYS A 246 -8.29 46.84 64.60
CA LYS A 246 -9.02 46.35 63.41
C LYS A 246 -8.80 47.22 62.17
N PHE A 247 -8.71 48.55 62.30
CA PHE A 247 -8.44 49.43 61.14
C PHE A 247 -7.01 49.33 60.59
N SER A 248 -6.08 48.71 61.33
CA SER A 248 -4.64 48.71 61.01
C SER A 248 -4.11 47.32 60.62
N VAL A 249 -4.91 46.26 60.82
CA VAL A 249 -4.52 44.88 60.47
C VAL A 249 -4.48 44.72 58.95
N PRO A 250 -3.42 44.11 58.39
CA PRO A 250 -3.37 43.79 56.97
C PRO A 250 -4.52 42.86 56.55
N VAL A 251 -5.27 43.23 55.52
CA VAL A 251 -6.37 42.42 54.97
C VAL A 251 -5.95 41.89 53.61
N GLU A 252 -5.88 40.58 53.44
CA GLU A 252 -5.63 40.00 52.13
C GLU A 252 -6.81 40.27 51.20
N VAL A 253 -6.53 40.74 49.98
CA VAL A 253 -7.55 41.08 48.99
C VAL A 253 -8.17 39.78 48.43
N SER A 254 -9.24 39.33 49.08
CA SER A 254 -10.09 38.21 48.65
C SER A 254 -11.55 38.50 49.01
N PHE A 255 -12.50 37.93 48.27
CA PHE A 255 -13.92 38.18 48.53
C PHE A 255 -14.30 37.87 49.99
N LEU A 256 -13.88 36.72 50.52
CA LEU A 256 -14.21 36.30 51.89
C LEU A 256 -13.58 37.22 52.93
N ASN A 257 -12.29 37.55 52.81
CA ASN A 257 -11.59 38.36 53.80
C ASN A 257 -12.12 39.79 53.82
N VAL A 258 -12.38 40.38 52.64
CA VAL A 258 -12.97 41.72 52.53
C VAL A 258 -14.41 41.74 53.07
N LYS A 259 -15.21 40.68 52.82
CA LYS A 259 -16.58 40.56 53.37
C LYS A 259 -16.58 40.47 54.89
N MET A 260 -15.70 39.65 55.48
CA MET A 260 -15.55 39.55 56.93
C MET A 260 -15.08 40.87 57.54
N PHE A 261 -14.19 41.58 56.86
CA PHE A 261 -13.74 42.90 57.27
C PHE A 261 -14.89 43.93 57.25
N VAL A 262 -15.65 44.00 56.15
CA VAL A 262 -16.85 44.85 56.02
C VAL A 262 -17.86 44.58 57.13
N GLN A 263 -18.16 43.32 57.43
CA GLN A 263 -19.06 42.96 58.55
C GLN A 263 -18.51 43.46 59.88
N GLY A 264 -17.21 43.27 60.14
CA GLY A 264 -16.55 43.77 61.33
C GLY A 264 -16.60 45.30 61.46
N LEU A 265 -16.53 46.03 60.35
CA LEU A 265 -16.71 47.49 60.33
C LEU A 265 -18.16 47.91 60.57
N GLU A 266 -19.14 47.18 60.04
CA GLU A 266 -20.56 47.43 60.29
C GLU A 266 -20.90 47.24 61.78
N ASP A 267 -20.35 46.20 62.42
CA ASP A 267 -20.49 45.97 63.86
C ASP A 267 -19.89 47.12 64.69
N ILE A 268 -18.73 47.64 64.28
CA ILE A 268 -18.10 48.81 64.92
C ILE A 268 -19.00 50.04 64.76
N LYS A 269 -19.47 50.31 63.54
CA LYS A 269 -20.36 51.43 63.23
C LYS A 269 -21.64 51.40 64.08
N GLN A 270 -22.23 50.22 64.31
CA GLN A 270 -23.40 50.06 65.18
C GLN A 270 -23.07 50.27 66.68
N LYS A 271 -21.87 49.90 67.13
CA LYS A 271 -21.42 50.06 68.53
C LYS A 271 -20.96 51.48 68.88
N VAL A 272 -20.50 52.28 67.91
CA VAL A 272 -20.02 53.66 68.14
C VAL A 272 -21.05 54.53 68.88
N PRO A 273 -22.34 54.61 68.51
CA PRO A 273 -23.34 55.42 69.23
C PRO A 273 -23.53 54.99 70.69
N VAL A 274 -23.47 53.68 70.96
CA VAL A 274 -23.60 53.12 72.33
C VAL A 274 -22.41 53.55 73.18
N MET A 275 -21.20 53.49 72.62
CA MET A 275 -19.98 53.93 73.31
C MET A 275 -19.94 55.46 73.50
N GLU A 276 -20.47 56.25 72.56
CA GLU A 276 -20.65 57.70 72.74
C GLU A 276 -21.63 58.01 73.90
N ALA A 277 -22.70 57.23 74.05
CA ALA A 277 -23.64 57.38 75.15
C ALA A 277 -22.98 56.98 76.50
N GLN A 278 -22.25 55.87 76.54
CA GLN A 278 -21.49 55.46 77.73
C GLN A 278 -20.45 56.50 78.12
N TYR A 279 -19.70 57.06 77.17
CA TYR A 279 -18.75 58.16 77.44
C TYR A 279 -19.42 59.35 78.13
N LYS A 280 -20.63 59.74 77.71
CA LYS A 280 -21.38 60.84 78.36
C LYS A 280 -21.78 60.49 79.80
N ILE A 281 -22.20 59.25 80.06
CA ILE A 281 -22.57 58.78 81.41
C ILE A 281 -21.33 58.81 82.31
N ILE A 282 -20.23 58.21 81.87
CA ILE A 282 -18.97 58.13 82.61
C ILE A 282 -18.39 59.53 82.86
N THR A 283 -18.55 60.47 81.92
CA THR A 283 -18.17 61.88 82.13
C THR A 283 -18.94 62.50 83.29
N ARG A 284 -20.24 62.22 83.43
CA ARG A 284 -21.04 62.70 84.57
C ARG A 284 -20.62 62.04 85.88
N THR A 285 -20.35 60.73 85.88
CA THR A 285 -19.84 60.01 87.06
C THR A 285 -18.47 60.55 87.48
N ALA A 286 -17.57 60.81 86.53
CA ALA A 286 -16.27 61.43 86.78
C ALA A 286 -16.41 62.82 87.42
N GLN A 287 -17.35 63.65 86.94
CA GLN A 287 -17.62 64.98 87.53
C GLN A 287 -18.12 64.93 88.98
N LEU A 288 -18.76 63.83 89.38
CA LEU A 288 -19.18 63.62 90.77
C LEU A 288 -18.01 63.12 91.63
N VAL A 289 -17.25 62.14 91.12
CA VAL A 289 -16.07 61.58 91.81
C VAL A 289 -15.00 62.66 92.04
N THR A 290 -14.72 63.50 91.04
CA THR A 290 -13.69 64.57 91.10
C THR A 290 -13.88 65.59 92.23
N LYS A 291 -15.05 65.67 92.87
CA LYS A 291 -15.30 66.56 94.01
C LYS A 291 -14.72 66.04 95.33
N GLU A 292 -14.44 64.74 95.44
CA GLU A 292 -14.02 64.10 96.70
C GLU A 292 -12.63 63.41 96.62
N VAL A 293 -11.90 63.56 95.49
CA VAL A 293 -10.52 63.06 95.30
C VAL A 293 -9.50 64.22 95.15
N PRO A 294 -8.20 63.95 95.40
CA PRO A 294 -7.13 64.94 95.27
C PRO A 294 -6.95 65.48 93.83
N GLN A 295 -6.47 66.72 93.72
CA GLN A 295 -6.34 67.45 92.44
C GLN A 295 -5.46 66.74 91.39
N GLU A 296 -4.47 65.96 91.81
CA GLU A 296 -3.58 65.18 90.93
C GLU A 296 -4.35 64.07 90.19
N GLU A 297 -5.17 63.30 90.91
CA GLU A 297 -6.04 62.25 90.33
C GLU A 297 -7.10 62.87 89.39
N VAL A 298 -7.61 64.06 89.71
CA VAL A 298 -8.57 64.78 88.85
C VAL A 298 -7.95 65.10 87.48
N ASN A 299 -6.70 65.55 87.44
CA ASN A 299 -6.01 65.87 86.19
C ASN A 299 -5.79 64.61 85.32
N GLU A 300 -5.43 63.48 85.94
CA GLU A 300 -5.26 62.20 85.25
C GLU A 300 -6.58 61.66 84.67
N MET A 301 -7.67 61.75 85.44
CA MET A 301 -9.01 61.36 84.99
C MET A 301 -9.46 62.18 83.77
N LEU A 302 -9.22 63.50 83.77
CA LEU A 302 -9.56 64.39 82.65
C LEU A 302 -8.71 64.11 81.40
N ALA A 303 -7.41 63.86 81.58
CA ALA A 303 -6.51 63.51 80.47
C ALA A 303 -6.96 62.20 79.78
N THR A 304 -7.29 61.18 80.58
CA THR A 304 -7.78 59.88 80.09
C THR A 304 -9.09 60.02 79.32
N MET A 305 -10.07 60.76 79.86
CA MET A 305 -11.34 61.02 79.19
C MET A 305 -11.16 61.78 77.87
N THR A 306 -10.28 62.78 77.84
CA THR A 306 -9.98 63.54 76.61
C THR A 306 -9.33 62.65 75.55
N GLY A 307 -8.40 61.79 75.94
CA GLY A 307 -7.77 60.81 75.05
C GLY A 307 -8.77 59.81 74.45
N ILE A 308 -9.67 59.25 75.27
CA ILE A 308 -10.72 58.34 74.82
C ILE A 308 -11.67 59.04 73.85
N LYS A 309 -12.09 60.28 74.15
CA LYS A 309 -12.95 61.08 73.25
C LYS A 309 -12.31 61.29 71.88
N ALA A 310 -11.03 61.65 71.84
CA ALA A 310 -10.30 61.86 70.59
C ALA A 310 -10.23 60.57 69.75
N LYS A 311 -9.92 59.43 70.37
CA LYS A 311 -9.93 58.12 69.69
C LYS A 311 -11.32 57.75 69.17
N LEU A 312 -12.37 57.97 69.97
CA LEU A 312 -13.75 57.66 69.59
C LEU A 312 -14.24 58.53 68.41
N SER A 313 -13.92 59.83 68.41
CA SER A 313 -14.21 60.72 67.28
C SER A 313 -13.49 60.28 66.00
N LYS A 314 -12.22 59.90 66.10
CA LYS A 314 -11.45 59.38 64.96
C LYS A 314 -12.07 58.08 64.40
N THR A 315 -12.55 57.19 65.27
CA THR A 315 -13.28 55.98 64.87
C THR A 315 -14.58 56.30 64.15
N LYS A 316 -15.34 57.29 64.65
CA LYS A 316 -16.59 57.75 64.03
C LYS A 316 -16.40 58.32 62.62
N GLU A 317 -15.32 59.03 62.39
CA GLU A 317 -15.00 59.63 61.08
C GLU A 317 -14.41 58.62 60.10
N ARG A 318 -13.49 57.75 60.56
CA ARG A 318 -12.76 56.81 59.69
C ARG A 318 -13.58 55.58 59.30
N CYS A 319 -14.44 55.07 60.19
CA CYS A 319 -15.18 53.83 59.96
C CYS A 319 -16.13 53.89 58.74
N PRO A 320 -16.95 54.94 58.53
CA PRO A 320 -17.87 54.99 57.39
C PRO A 320 -17.16 55.06 56.04
N VAL A 321 -16.05 55.79 55.95
CA VAL A 321 -15.27 55.94 54.71
C VAL A 321 -14.60 54.61 54.35
N LEU A 322 -13.96 53.96 55.32
CA LEU A 322 -13.33 52.66 55.14
C LEU A 322 -14.35 51.56 54.79
N LEU A 323 -15.52 51.59 55.42
CA LEU A 323 -16.63 50.69 55.13
C LEU A 323 -17.13 50.86 53.69
N TYR A 324 -17.33 52.10 53.24
CA TYR A 324 -17.79 52.40 51.89
C TYR A 324 -16.81 51.88 50.83
N GLU A 325 -15.52 52.21 50.94
CA GLU A 325 -14.52 51.76 49.96
C GLU A 325 -14.31 50.24 49.98
N ALA A 326 -14.34 49.60 51.16
CA ALA A 326 -14.25 48.15 51.27
C ALA A 326 -15.50 47.45 50.69
N GLN A 327 -16.69 48.05 50.82
CA GLN A 327 -17.92 47.53 50.19
C GLN A 327 -17.86 47.60 48.66
N GLN A 328 -17.27 48.64 48.09
CA GLN A 328 -17.12 48.75 46.63
C GLN A 328 -16.23 47.65 46.03
N LEU A 329 -15.33 47.06 46.83
CA LEU A 329 -14.51 45.92 46.41
C LEU A 329 -15.28 44.59 46.36
N LEU A 330 -16.42 44.47 47.06
CA LEU A 330 -17.13 43.18 47.15
C LEU A 330 -17.66 42.70 45.81
N SER A 331 -18.29 43.57 45.02
CA SER A 331 -18.88 43.18 43.73
C SER A 331 -17.81 42.75 42.71
N PRO A 332 -16.72 43.51 42.48
CA PRO A 332 -15.62 43.07 41.63
C PRO A 332 -14.95 41.78 42.09
N LEU A 333 -14.77 41.59 43.40
CA LEU A 333 -14.17 40.37 43.96
C LEU A 333 -15.10 39.15 43.85
N GLU A 334 -16.42 39.34 44.01
CA GLU A 334 -17.41 38.27 43.81
C GLU A 334 -17.44 37.82 42.35
N GLU A 335 -17.44 38.77 41.42
CA GLU A 335 -17.39 38.46 40.00
C GLU A 335 -16.08 37.76 39.62
N LEU A 336 -14.95 38.19 40.20
CA LEU A 336 -13.68 37.51 40.04
C LEU A 336 -13.76 36.04 40.49
N GLU A 337 -14.26 35.75 41.70
CA GLU A 337 -14.39 34.37 42.20
C GLU A 337 -15.36 33.53 41.32
N LYS A 338 -16.42 34.13 40.77
CA LYS A 338 -17.30 33.45 39.78
C LYS A 338 -16.54 33.06 38.51
N GLN A 339 -15.76 33.99 37.95
CA GLN A 339 -14.97 33.71 36.74
C GLN A 339 -13.87 32.69 37.01
N ILE A 340 -13.22 32.73 38.20
CA ILE A 340 -12.23 31.73 38.63
C ILE A 340 -12.89 30.34 38.71
N THR A 341 -14.07 30.24 39.31
CA THR A 341 -14.81 28.97 39.40
C THR A 341 -15.14 28.43 38.01
N TYR A 342 -15.70 29.28 37.14
CA TYR A 342 -16.03 28.92 35.76
C TYR A 342 -14.81 28.49 34.94
N PHE A 343 -13.64 29.12 35.16
CA PHE A 343 -12.39 28.71 34.55
C PHE A 343 -12.00 27.28 34.96
N TYR A 344 -12.02 26.96 36.26
CA TYR A 344 -11.63 25.65 36.74
C TYR A 344 -12.63 24.54 36.36
N GLU A 345 -13.94 24.83 36.36
CA GLU A 345 -14.96 23.89 35.84
C GLU A 345 -14.73 23.58 34.36
N SER A 346 -14.46 24.59 33.54
CA SER A 346 -14.15 24.41 32.11
C SER A 346 -12.82 23.66 31.92
N LEU A 347 -11.81 23.95 32.75
CA LEU A 347 -10.51 23.27 32.72
C LEU A 347 -10.64 21.78 33.10
N GLU A 348 -11.47 21.45 34.09
CA GLU A 348 -11.77 20.06 34.46
C GLU A 348 -12.39 19.31 33.29
N LYS A 349 -13.35 19.91 32.57
CA LYS A 349 -13.93 19.31 31.37
C LYS A 349 -12.91 19.08 30.26
N VAL A 350 -11.98 20.01 30.05
CA VAL A 350 -10.86 19.79 29.11
C VAL A 350 -9.99 18.62 29.54
N ASN A 351 -9.63 18.55 30.84
CA ASN A 351 -8.81 17.46 31.36
C ASN A 351 -9.54 16.09 31.32
N GLU A 352 -10.85 16.04 31.57
CA GLU A 352 -11.67 14.83 31.39
C GLU A 352 -11.60 14.33 29.94
N ILE A 353 -11.76 15.23 28.96
CA ILE A 353 -11.70 14.86 27.53
C ILE A 353 -10.30 14.39 27.13
N ILE A 354 -9.24 15.05 27.62
CA ILE A 354 -7.84 14.68 27.33
C ILE A 354 -7.45 13.36 28.01
N SER A 355 -7.96 13.11 29.21
CA SER A 355 -7.61 11.93 30.03
C SER A 355 -8.49 10.72 29.76
N ALA A 356 -9.59 10.86 29.02
CA ALA A 356 -10.41 9.74 28.59
C ALA A 356 -9.53 8.73 27.83
N LEU A 357 -9.32 7.56 28.43
CA LEU A 357 -8.57 6.47 27.82
C LEU A 357 -9.29 6.01 26.54
N ASP A 358 -8.52 5.96 25.47
CA ASP A 358 -8.85 5.54 24.10
C ASP A 358 -9.89 6.37 23.32
N PRO A 359 -9.41 7.29 22.46
CA PRO A 359 -10.15 7.86 21.33
C PRO A 359 -10.90 6.85 20.45
N GLU A 360 -10.41 5.61 20.36
CA GLU A 360 -10.82 4.63 19.33
C GLU A 360 -11.91 3.66 19.79
N VAL A 361 -12.08 3.44 21.10
CA VAL A 361 -13.21 2.66 21.67
C VAL A 361 -14.51 3.48 21.73
N GLN A 362 -14.38 4.81 21.67
CA GLN A 362 -15.50 5.74 21.70
C GLN A 362 -16.23 5.74 20.34
N PRO A 363 -17.58 5.72 20.30
CA PRO A 363 -18.32 5.87 19.06
C PRO A 363 -17.87 7.11 18.29
N ALA A 364 -17.68 7.02 16.96
CA ALA A 364 -17.18 8.13 16.14
C ALA A 364 -17.97 9.45 16.31
N ALA A 365 -19.26 9.36 16.62
CA ALA A 365 -20.10 10.51 16.96
C ALA A 365 -19.67 11.19 18.28
N LEU A 366 -19.36 10.40 19.31
CA LEU A 366 -18.90 10.83 20.62
C LEU A 366 -17.49 11.43 20.54
N PHE A 367 -16.60 10.85 19.74
CA PHE A 367 -15.27 11.40 19.50
C PHE A 367 -15.31 12.77 18.80
N LYS A 368 -16.17 12.91 17.78
CA LYS A 368 -16.35 14.19 17.06
C LYS A 368 -16.97 15.26 17.97
N GLN A 369 -17.91 14.87 18.83
CA GLN A 369 -18.48 15.74 19.86
C GLN A 369 -17.42 16.18 20.87
N ASN A 370 -16.65 15.25 21.43
CA ASN A 370 -15.56 15.54 22.36
C ASN A 370 -14.54 16.53 21.77
N HIS A 371 -14.23 16.40 20.47
CA HIS A 371 -13.31 17.31 19.81
C HIS A 371 -13.89 18.73 19.63
N GLN A 372 -15.21 18.86 19.41
CA GLN A 372 -15.90 20.15 19.37
C GLN A 372 -16.01 20.78 20.76
N ASP A 373 -16.36 19.97 21.75
CA ASP A 373 -16.50 20.37 23.15
C ASP A 373 -15.15 20.83 23.72
N LEU A 374 -14.06 20.14 23.42
CA LEU A 374 -12.70 20.53 23.81
C LEU A 374 -12.33 21.94 23.29
N VAL A 375 -12.68 22.27 22.04
CA VAL A 375 -12.44 23.60 21.47
C VAL A 375 -13.33 24.64 22.15
N ALA A 376 -14.59 24.32 22.42
CA ALA A 376 -15.52 25.21 23.11
C ALA A 376 -15.05 25.51 24.54
N TYR A 377 -14.68 24.47 25.32
CA TYR A 377 -14.18 24.63 26.69
C TYR A 377 -12.83 25.35 26.73
N GLN A 378 -11.92 25.09 25.77
CA GLN A 378 -10.66 25.83 25.66
C GLN A 378 -10.91 27.34 25.44
N GLU A 379 -11.86 27.69 24.56
CA GLU A 379 -12.24 29.09 24.32
C GLU A 379 -12.96 29.71 25.52
N ASN A 380 -13.77 28.93 26.24
CA ASN A 380 -14.40 29.37 27.50
C ASN A 380 -13.35 29.68 28.57
N CYS A 381 -12.34 28.82 28.75
CA CYS A 381 -11.21 29.07 29.66
C CYS A 381 -10.47 30.35 29.28
N LYS A 382 -10.26 30.60 27.98
CA LYS A 382 -9.60 31.81 27.48
C LYS A 382 -10.41 33.09 27.78
N LYS A 383 -11.73 33.04 27.53
CA LYS A 383 -12.64 34.15 27.87
C LYS A 383 -12.66 34.41 29.37
N ALA A 384 -12.79 33.37 30.19
CA ALA A 384 -12.76 33.46 31.64
C ALA A 384 -11.44 34.08 32.14
N LEU A 385 -10.29 33.62 31.62
CA LEU A 385 -8.97 34.18 31.97
C LEU A 385 -8.90 35.68 31.65
N SER A 386 -9.36 36.11 30.47
CA SER A 386 -9.35 37.53 30.10
C SER A 386 -10.21 38.40 31.03
N LEU A 387 -11.34 37.87 31.51
CA LEU A 387 -12.20 38.53 32.49
C LEU A 387 -11.56 38.56 33.88
N ILE A 388 -10.91 37.47 34.30
CA ILE A 388 -10.16 37.39 35.56
C ILE A 388 -9.02 38.42 35.58
N GLU A 389 -8.22 38.50 34.51
CA GLU A 389 -7.12 39.44 34.39
C GLU A 389 -7.61 40.89 34.43
N ARG A 390 -8.68 41.21 33.68
CA ARG A 390 -9.28 42.54 33.67
C ARG A 390 -9.83 42.93 35.04
N ASN A 391 -10.68 42.09 35.64
CA ASN A 391 -11.28 42.36 36.95
C ASN A 391 -10.22 42.44 38.05
N SER A 392 -9.19 41.59 38.01
CA SER A 392 -8.06 41.66 38.94
C SER A 392 -7.30 42.98 38.79
N GLN A 393 -6.98 43.42 37.57
CA GLN A 393 -6.36 44.72 37.34
C GLN A 393 -7.22 45.89 37.85
N ASP A 394 -8.54 45.83 37.64
CA ASP A 394 -9.47 46.86 38.10
C ASP A 394 -9.48 46.93 39.64
N VAL A 395 -9.51 45.77 40.32
CA VAL A 395 -9.38 45.68 41.79
C VAL A 395 -8.03 46.21 42.28
N LEU A 396 -6.92 45.82 41.63
CA LEU A 396 -5.58 46.27 42.00
C LEU A 396 -5.43 47.79 41.84
N LYS A 397 -5.97 48.37 40.77
CA LYS A 397 -6.00 49.82 40.56
C LYS A 397 -6.84 50.52 41.63
N PHE A 398 -7.99 49.96 42.00
CA PHE A 398 -8.84 50.51 43.05
C PHE A 398 -8.12 50.52 44.42
N VAL A 399 -7.52 49.39 44.81
CA VAL A 399 -6.78 49.29 46.07
C VAL A 399 -5.57 50.23 46.09
N ALA A 400 -4.80 50.30 44.99
CA ALA A 400 -3.60 51.14 44.92
C ALA A 400 -3.89 52.65 44.90
N SER A 401 -5.05 53.07 44.38
CA SER A 401 -5.45 54.47 44.31
C SER A 401 -6.11 54.98 45.59
N SER A 402 -6.64 54.08 46.44
CA SER A 402 -7.25 54.43 47.72
C SER A 402 -6.21 54.81 48.77
N LYS A 403 -6.45 55.93 49.47
CA LYS A 403 -5.69 56.33 50.66
C LYS A 403 -6.19 55.65 51.95
N VAL A 404 -7.35 55.01 51.90
CA VAL A 404 -8.05 54.45 53.06
C VAL A 404 -7.80 52.95 53.20
N LEU A 405 -7.60 52.25 52.07
CA LEU A 405 -7.36 50.81 51.97
C LEU A 405 -5.87 50.42 52.00
N GLN A 406 -4.99 51.25 52.55
CA GLN A 406 -3.53 51.01 52.55
C GLN A 406 -3.10 49.69 53.20
N HIS A 407 -3.90 49.14 54.10
CA HIS A 407 -3.64 47.87 54.78
C HIS A 407 -4.07 46.65 53.92
N PHE A 408 -4.68 46.86 52.76
CA PHE A 408 -5.13 45.76 51.91
C PHE A 408 -3.95 45.21 51.10
N ASN A 409 -3.64 43.92 51.29
CA ASN A 409 -2.52 43.25 50.64
C ASN A 409 -2.97 42.55 49.35
N PRO A 410 -2.53 43.00 48.17
CA PRO A 410 -2.92 42.42 46.88
C PRO A 410 -2.17 41.13 46.50
N LEU A 411 -1.11 40.75 47.23
CA LEU A 411 -0.19 39.69 46.80
C LEU A 411 -0.89 38.33 46.60
N VAL A 412 -1.86 37.99 47.46
CA VAL A 412 -2.60 36.72 47.37
C VAL A 412 -3.45 36.67 46.09
N LEU A 413 -4.11 37.78 45.76
CA LEU A 413 -4.88 37.91 44.52
C LEU A 413 -3.96 37.79 43.28
N GLN A 414 -2.82 38.48 43.28
CA GLN A 414 -1.85 38.40 42.18
C GLN A 414 -1.28 36.99 42.00
N LYS A 415 -0.99 36.30 43.11
CA LYS A 415 -0.53 34.91 43.09
C LYS A 415 -1.58 33.97 42.49
N LYS A 416 -2.85 34.07 42.94
CA LYS A 416 -3.97 33.30 42.35
C LYS A 416 -4.09 33.52 40.84
N VAL A 417 -4.03 34.76 40.36
CA VAL A 417 -4.11 35.05 38.91
C VAL A 417 -2.94 34.42 38.15
N THR A 418 -1.74 34.48 38.71
CA THR A 418 -0.55 33.87 38.09
C THR A 418 -0.67 32.34 38.01
N GLU A 419 -1.17 31.69 39.06
CA GLU A 419 -1.45 30.25 39.07
C GLU A 419 -2.47 29.85 37.99
N ILE A 420 -3.52 30.66 37.79
CA ILE A 420 -4.54 30.45 36.74
C ILE A 420 -3.93 30.63 35.34
N GLN A 421 -3.07 31.64 35.14
CA GLN A 421 -2.34 31.82 33.88
C GLN A 421 -1.47 30.61 33.55
N VAL A 422 -0.75 30.07 34.53
CA VAL A 422 0.08 28.86 34.37
C VAL A 422 -0.79 27.65 34.06
N ALA A 423 -1.91 27.46 34.77
CA ALA A 423 -2.86 26.38 34.50
C ALA A 423 -3.45 26.45 33.09
N PHE A 424 -3.77 27.65 32.60
CA PHE A 424 -4.23 27.85 31.22
C PHE A 424 -3.14 27.49 30.20
N GLN A 425 -1.88 27.90 30.42
CA GLN A 425 -0.77 27.56 29.52
C GLN A 425 -0.52 26.04 29.47
N ASP A 426 -0.54 25.36 30.62
CA ASP A 426 -0.39 23.90 30.70
C ASP A 426 -1.54 23.18 29.96
N MET A 427 -2.78 23.64 30.17
CA MET A 427 -3.95 23.13 29.43
C MET A 427 -3.80 23.31 27.92
N VAL A 428 -3.41 24.49 27.44
CA VAL A 428 -3.21 24.75 26.01
C VAL A 428 -2.15 23.82 25.42
N LYS A 429 -1.06 23.58 26.16
CA LYS A 429 -0.01 22.65 25.77
C LYS A 429 -0.54 21.22 25.67
N LYS A 430 -1.17 20.70 26.73
CA LYS A 430 -1.76 19.35 26.77
C LYS A 430 -2.80 19.14 25.66
N THR A 431 -3.66 20.13 25.44
CA THR A 431 -4.66 20.12 24.37
C THR A 431 -4.01 20.08 22.99
N GLY A 432 -2.92 20.84 22.80
CA GLY A 432 -2.15 20.84 21.56
C GLY A 432 -1.45 19.50 21.30
N ASP A 433 -0.89 18.87 22.32
CA ASP A 433 -0.23 17.57 22.21
C ASP A 433 -1.26 16.45 21.96
N TRP A 434 -2.41 16.47 22.65
CA TRP A 434 -3.53 15.57 22.38
C TRP A 434 -4.00 15.66 20.93
N ARG A 435 -4.19 16.88 20.40
CA ARG A 435 -4.60 17.09 18.99
C ARG A 435 -3.58 16.51 18.01
N LYS A 436 -2.28 16.75 18.23
CA LYS A 436 -1.22 16.18 17.39
C LYS A 436 -1.25 14.65 17.41
N ASN A 437 -1.47 14.06 18.59
CA ASN A 437 -1.54 12.61 18.75
C ASN A 437 -2.75 12.02 18.00
N VAL A 438 -3.93 12.60 18.17
CA VAL A 438 -5.15 12.23 17.44
C VAL A 438 -4.97 12.34 15.93
N GLU A 439 -4.39 13.44 15.44
CA GLU A 439 -4.12 13.62 14.02
C GLU A 439 -3.10 12.61 13.49
N ALA A 440 -2.07 12.27 14.27
CA ALA A 440 -1.09 11.25 13.90
C ALA A 440 -1.72 9.86 13.81
N ASN A 441 -2.50 9.45 14.82
CA ASN A 441 -3.22 8.16 14.83
C ASN A 441 -4.21 8.09 13.66
N SER A 442 -4.99 9.14 13.42
CA SER A 442 -5.92 9.19 12.28
C SER A 442 -5.20 9.06 10.93
N ARG A 443 -4.02 9.66 10.77
CA ARG A 443 -3.21 9.52 9.55
C ARG A 443 -2.67 8.09 9.38
N LEU A 444 -2.21 7.46 10.46
CA LEU A 444 -1.72 6.08 10.44
C LEU A 444 -2.84 5.10 10.11
N MET A 445 -4.01 5.25 10.75
CA MET A 445 -5.18 4.43 10.48
C MET A 445 -5.67 4.59 9.03
N LYS A 446 -5.71 5.84 8.52
CA LYS A 446 -6.04 6.10 7.11
C LYS A 446 -5.05 5.44 6.15
N LYS A 447 -3.75 5.53 6.43
CA LYS A 447 -2.69 4.90 5.62
C LYS A 447 -2.82 3.38 5.63
N PHE A 448 -3.13 2.78 6.78
CA PHE A 448 -3.44 1.36 6.88
C PHE A 448 -4.64 0.98 6.01
N GLU A 449 -5.79 1.64 6.16
CA GLU A 449 -6.99 1.34 5.36
C GLU A 449 -6.78 1.56 3.86
N GLU A 450 -6.08 2.63 3.45
CA GLU A 450 -5.74 2.86 2.04
C GLU A 450 -4.82 1.76 1.48
N SER A 451 -3.79 1.36 2.22
CA SER A 451 -2.88 0.29 1.81
C SER A 451 -3.57 -1.09 1.79
N ARG A 452 -4.49 -1.34 2.73
CA ARG A 452 -5.31 -2.55 2.79
C ARG A 452 -6.27 -2.61 1.62
N ALA A 453 -7.00 -1.54 1.34
CA ALA A 453 -7.94 -1.46 0.23
C ALA A 453 -7.24 -1.63 -1.12
N GLU A 454 -6.05 -1.06 -1.31
CA GLU A 454 -5.28 -1.26 -2.53
C GLU A 454 -4.79 -2.71 -2.66
N LEU A 455 -4.30 -3.32 -1.57
CA LEU A 455 -3.92 -4.74 -1.56
C LEU A 455 -5.12 -5.66 -1.85
N GLU A 456 -6.26 -5.45 -1.18
CA GLU A 456 -7.50 -6.19 -1.39
C GLU A 456 -7.99 -6.05 -2.84
N LYS A 457 -7.93 -4.85 -3.42
CA LYS A 457 -8.29 -4.59 -4.82
C LYS A 457 -7.37 -5.32 -5.79
N VAL A 458 -6.04 -5.27 -5.58
CA VAL A 458 -5.08 -6.02 -6.41
C VAL A 458 -5.33 -7.52 -6.31
N LEU A 459 -5.53 -8.04 -5.09
CA LEU A 459 -5.87 -9.44 -4.86
C LEU A 459 -7.20 -9.81 -5.54
N GLN A 460 -8.22 -8.97 -5.47
CA GLN A 460 -9.52 -9.22 -6.08
C GLN A 460 -9.44 -9.26 -7.61
N ILE A 461 -8.72 -8.33 -8.23
CA ILE A 461 -8.48 -8.33 -9.69
C ILE A 461 -7.70 -9.59 -10.07
N ALA A 462 -6.69 -9.97 -9.28
CA ALA A 462 -5.87 -11.14 -9.56
C ALA A 462 -6.66 -12.45 -9.46
N HIS A 463 -7.49 -12.62 -8.43
CA HIS A 463 -8.42 -13.77 -8.34
C HIS A 463 -9.41 -13.77 -9.50
N GLY A 464 -9.92 -12.59 -9.90
CA GLY A 464 -10.74 -12.45 -11.10
C GLY A 464 -10.03 -12.94 -12.37
N CYS A 465 -8.74 -12.63 -12.53
CA CYS A 465 -7.93 -13.16 -13.65
C CYS A 465 -7.71 -14.67 -13.59
N LEU A 466 -7.62 -15.28 -12.40
CA LEU A 466 -7.51 -16.74 -12.26
C LEU A 466 -8.80 -17.46 -12.69
N GLU A 467 -9.97 -16.84 -12.47
CA GLU A 467 -11.29 -17.41 -12.80
C GLU A 467 -11.82 -17.02 -14.20
N GLU A 468 -11.20 -16.05 -14.88
CA GLU A 468 -11.65 -15.51 -16.16
C GLU A 468 -11.61 -16.56 -17.30
N LYS A 469 -12.73 -16.72 -18.01
CA LYS A 469 -12.89 -17.65 -19.14
C LYS A 469 -13.16 -16.89 -20.44
N GLY A 470 -12.54 -17.31 -21.54
CA GLY A 470 -12.61 -16.58 -22.81
C GLY A 470 -11.59 -17.09 -23.82
N ASN A 471 -11.20 -16.23 -24.78
CA ASN A 471 -10.17 -16.56 -25.77
C ASN A 471 -8.80 -16.70 -25.08
N PRO A 472 -8.14 -17.88 -25.14
CA PRO A 472 -6.86 -18.12 -24.47
C PRO A 472 -5.74 -17.13 -24.86
N GLU A 473 -5.69 -16.65 -26.11
CA GLU A 473 -4.63 -15.76 -26.59
C GLU A 473 -4.78 -14.34 -26.04
N GLU A 474 -6.01 -13.83 -26.00
CA GLU A 474 -6.31 -12.52 -25.42
C GLU A 474 -6.13 -12.53 -23.90
N LEU A 475 -6.59 -13.59 -23.23
CA LEU A 475 -6.41 -13.79 -21.79
C LEU A 475 -4.94 -13.94 -21.43
N LEU A 476 -4.16 -14.72 -22.17
CA LEU A 476 -2.73 -14.88 -21.93
C LEU A 476 -2.01 -13.52 -22.01
N ARG A 477 -2.32 -12.70 -23.01
CA ARG A 477 -1.74 -11.35 -23.14
C ARG A 477 -2.12 -10.46 -21.96
N LYS A 478 -3.42 -10.35 -21.66
CA LYS A 478 -3.95 -9.51 -20.57
C LYS A 478 -3.40 -9.94 -19.20
N HIS A 479 -3.42 -11.24 -18.91
CA HIS A 479 -2.98 -11.77 -17.62
C HIS A 479 -1.46 -11.69 -17.48
N THR A 480 -0.68 -11.95 -18.55
CA THR A 480 0.78 -11.78 -18.51
C THR A 480 1.15 -10.34 -18.21
N GLU A 481 0.47 -9.36 -18.82
CA GLU A 481 0.68 -7.94 -18.55
C GLU A 481 0.35 -7.59 -17.08
N PHE A 482 -0.81 -8.00 -16.57
CA PHE A 482 -1.19 -7.79 -15.18
C PHE A 482 -0.22 -8.44 -14.18
N PHE A 483 0.08 -9.73 -14.33
CA PHE A 483 0.98 -10.47 -13.44
C PHE A 483 2.43 -9.99 -13.52
N SER A 484 2.85 -9.37 -14.62
CA SER A 484 4.17 -8.72 -14.72
C SER A 484 4.27 -7.39 -13.96
N GLN A 485 3.13 -6.74 -13.73
CA GLN A 485 3.02 -5.46 -13.01
C GLN A 485 2.72 -5.64 -11.51
N LEU A 486 2.55 -6.89 -11.04
CA LEU A 486 2.33 -7.21 -9.63
C LEU A 486 3.57 -6.85 -8.81
N ASP A 487 3.53 -5.65 -8.20
CA ASP A 487 4.64 -5.08 -7.43
C ASP A 487 4.56 -5.49 -5.96
N GLN A 488 5.63 -6.13 -5.47
CA GLN A 488 5.82 -6.48 -4.05
C GLN A 488 5.72 -5.25 -3.13
N ARG A 489 5.95 -4.04 -3.65
CA ARG A 489 5.79 -2.78 -2.89
C ARG A 489 4.38 -2.59 -2.34
N VAL A 490 3.33 -3.11 -2.99
CA VAL A 490 1.95 -3.00 -2.49
C VAL A 490 1.79 -3.78 -1.19
N LEU A 491 2.26 -5.04 -1.15
CA LEU A 491 2.26 -5.83 0.09
C LEU A 491 3.18 -5.21 1.15
N ASN A 492 4.38 -4.75 0.77
CA ASN A 492 5.31 -4.14 1.72
C ASN A 492 4.76 -2.82 2.32
N ALA A 493 4.02 -2.04 1.54
CA ALA A 493 3.36 -0.82 2.03
C ALA A 493 2.28 -1.15 3.06
N PHE A 494 1.48 -2.20 2.82
CA PHE A 494 0.51 -2.71 3.77
C PHE A 494 1.17 -3.22 5.06
N LEU A 495 2.19 -4.10 4.96
CA LEU A 495 2.90 -4.62 6.13
C LEU A 495 3.55 -3.50 6.95
N LYS A 496 4.17 -2.52 6.30
CA LYS A 496 4.73 -1.35 6.97
C LYS A 496 3.66 -0.50 7.67
N ALA A 497 2.50 -0.32 7.04
CA ALA A 497 1.38 0.39 7.67
C ALA A 497 0.84 -0.37 8.89
N CYS A 498 0.83 -1.71 8.86
CA CYS A 498 0.48 -2.54 10.02
C CYS A 498 1.50 -2.46 11.15
N ASP A 499 2.81 -2.48 10.84
CA ASP A 499 3.86 -2.35 11.86
C ASP A 499 3.76 -0.99 12.56
N GLU A 500 3.63 0.10 11.77
CA GLU A 500 3.44 1.46 12.29
C GLU A 500 2.15 1.61 13.14
N LEU A 501 1.11 0.80 12.87
CA LEU A 501 -0.15 0.79 13.64
C LEU A 501 -0.04 -0.08 14.90
N THR A 502 0.78 -1.14 14.87
CA THR A 502 0.95 -2.07 15.99
C THR A 502 1.61 -1.39 17.18
N ASP A 503 2.55 -0.47 16.92
CA ASP A 503 3.24 0.31 17.95
C ASP A 503 2.32 1.23 18.76
N ILE A 504 1.13 1.56 18.24
CA ILE A 504 0.17 2.49 18.86
C ILE A 504 -1.13 1.83 19.33
N LEU A 505 -1.49 0.65 18.80
CA LEU A 505 -2.75 -0.01 19.11
C LEU A 505 -2.72 -0.81 20.43
N PRO A 506 -3.84 -0.91 21.17
CA PRO A 506 -3.99 -1.81 22.32
C PRO A 506 -3.92 -3.30 21.95
N GLU A 507 -3.52 -4.16 22.89
CA GLU A 507 -3.39 -5.62 22.68
C GLU A 507 -4.65 -6.29 22.11
N GLN A 508 -5.86 -5.82 22.48
CA GLN A 508 -7.11 -6.34 21.93
C GLN A 508 -7.24 -6.11 20.41
N GLU A 509 -6.85 -4.94 19.91
CA GLU A 509 -6.99 -4.58 18.49
C GLU A 509 -5.78 -5.02 17.66
N GLN A 510 -4.62 -5.21 18.30
CA GLN A 510 -3.47 -5.84 17.66
C GLN A 510 -3.80 -7.26 17.16
N HIS A 511 -4.67 -8.01 17.86
CA HIS A 511 -5.06 -9.34 17.42
C HIS A 511 -5.85 -9.32 16.10
N SER A 512 -6.81 -8.41 15.94
CA SER A 512 -7.60 -8.30 14.71
C SER A 512 -6.75 -7.81 13.53
N LEU A 513 -5.82 -6.87 13.78
CA LEU A 513 -4.83 -6.43 12.81
C LEU A 513 -3.92 -7.58 12.35
N GLN A 514 -3.38 -8.38 13.29
CA GLN A 514 -2.55 -9.54 12.97
C GLN A 514 -3.31 -10.61 12.18
N GLU A 515 -4.60 -10.79 12.43
CA GLU A 515 -5.44 -11.72 11.67
C GLU A 515 -5.66 -11.23 10.24
N ALA A 516 -5.91 -9.93 10.03
CA ALA A 516 -5.97 -9.32 8.70
C ALA A 516 -4.64 -9.46 7.95
N VAL A 517 -3.51 -9.21 8.63
CA VAL A 517 -2.16 -9.42 8.06
C VAL A 517 -1.95 -10.86 7.65
N ARG A 518 -2.24 -11.82 8.53
CA ARG A 518 -2.11 -13.26 8.21
C ARG A 518 -2.96 -13.64 7.01
N LYS A 519 -4.22 -13.18 6.95
CA LYS A 519 -5.15 -13.50 5.86
C LYS A 519 -4.68 -12.93 4.53
N LEU A 520 -4.40 -11.63 4.45
CA LEU A 520 -4.02 -10.97 3.19
C LEU A 520 -2.63 -11.39 2.72
N HIS A 521 -1.67 -11.56 3.64
CA HIS A 521 -0.34 -12.07 3.30
C HIS A 521 -0.40 -13.52 2.80
N LYS A 522 -1.25 -14.36 3.40
CA LYS A 522 -1.50 -15.72 2.90
C LYS A 522 -2.09 -15.67 1.48
N GLN A 523 -3.13 -14.87 1.25
CA GLN A 523 -3.74 -14.72 -0.07
C GLN A 523 -2.75 -14.22 -1.13
N TRP A 524 -1.85 -13.29 -0.78
CA TRP A 524 -0.77 -12.85 -1.67
C TRP A 524 0.22 -13.97 -1.99
N LYS A 525 0.62 -14.76 -0.98
CA LYS A 525 1.50 -15.92 -1.19
C LYS A 525 0.86 -16.99 -2.06
N ASP A 526 -0.40 -17.32 -1.80
CA ASP A 526 -1.17 -18.29 -2.57
C ASP A 526 -1.27 -17.81 -4.03
N LEU A 527 -1.57 -16.53 -4.25
CA LEU A 527 -1.57 -15.91 -5.58
C LEU A 527 -0.22 -15.97 -6.28
N GLN A 528 0.87 -15.64 -5.57
CA GLN A 528 2.22 -15.68 -6.12
C GLN A 528 2.64 -17.10 -6.52
N ALA A 529 2.12 -18.12 -5.82
CA ALA A 529 2.31 -19.51 -6.18
C ALA A 529 1.44 -19.94 -7.37
N GLU A 530 0.17 -19.53 -7.42
CA GLU A 530 -0.79 -19.96 -8.45
C GLU A 530 -0.63 -19.24 -9.79
N ALA A 531 -0.27 -17.96 -9.80
CA ALA A 531 -0.19 -17.15 -11.02
C ALA A 531 0.74 -17.70 -12.11
N PRO A 532 1.97 -18.18 -11.81
CA PRO A 532 2.83 -18.82 -12.81
C PRO A 532 2.20 -20.06 -13.44
N TYR A 533 1.50 -20.88 -12.65
CA TYR A 533 0.82 -22.08 -13.14
C TYR A 533 -0.37 -21.71 -14.04
N HIS A 534 -1.18 -20.73 -13.66
CA HIS A 534 -2.28 -20.21 -14.50
C HIS A 534 -1.80 -19.71 -15.86
N LEU A 535 -0.69 -18.97 -15.90
CA LEU A 535 -0.10 -18.53 -17.17
C LEU A 535 0.39 -19.70 -18.02
N VAL A 536 0.87 -20.79 -17.42
CA VAL A 536 1.24 -22.02 -18.13
C VAL A 536 -0.01 -22.74 -18.65
N HIS A 537 -1.10 -22.81 -17.88
CA HIS A 537 -2.39 -23.35 -18.35
C HIS A 537 -2.91 -22.61 -19.57
N LEU A 538 -2.91 -21.26 -19.54
CA LEU A 538 -3.32 -20.45 -20.67
C LEU A 538 -2.43 -20.69 -21.91
N LYS A 539 -1.10 -20.80 -21.73
CA LYS A 539 -0.19 -21.16 -22.84
C LYS A 539 -0.51 -22.53 -23.44
N ILE A 540 -0.80 -23.53 -22.62
CA ILE A 540 -1.20 -24.86 -23.09
C ILE A 540 -2.50 -24.77 -23.89
N GLU A 541 -3.49 -24.02 -23.41
CA GLU A 541 -4.78 -23.89 -24.08
C GLU A 541 -4.66 -23.10 -25.40
N VAL A 542 -3.78 -22.09 -25.48
CA VAL A 542 -3.41 -21.41 -26.73
C VAL A 542 -2.81 -22.38 -27.75
N GLU A 543 -1.78 -23.12 -27.36
CA GLU A 543 -1.11 -24.07 -28.27
C GLU A 543 -2.05 -25.20 -28.69
N LYS A 544 -2.96 -25.64 -27.81
CA LYS A 544 -4.01 -26.60 -28.13
C LYS A 544 -5.01 -26.04 -29.14
N SER A 545 -5.47 -24.80 -28.97
CA SER A 545 -6.37 -24.14 -29.93
C SER A 545 -5.71 -24.05 -31.31
N ASN A 546 -4.45 -23.62 -31.35
CA ASN A 546 -3.65 -23.55 -32.56
C ASN A 546 -3.42 -24.94 -33.19
N LEU A 547 -3.12 -25.96 -32.38
CA LEU A 547 -3.02 -27.36 -32.83
C LEU A 547 -4.32 -27.82 -33.49
N LEU A 548 -5.48 -27.61 -32.85
CA LEU A 548 -6.78 -27.99 -33.41
C LEU A 548 -7.07 -27.26 -34.72
N GLY A 549 -6.73 -25.98 -34.84
CA GLY A 549 -6.86 -25.22 -36.08
C GLY A 549 -6.07 -25.85 -37.24
N THR A 550 -4.81 -26.23 -37.01
CA THR A 550 -3.97 -26.86 -38.04
C THR A 550 -4.34 -28.32 -38.30
N VAL A 551 -4.88 -29.05 -37.30
CA VAL A 551 -5.50 -30.36 -37.50
C VAL A 551 -6.69 -30.27 -38.45
N GLU A 552 -7.54 -29.24 -38.29
CA GLU A 552 -8.70 -29.05 -39.16
C GLU A 552 -8.32 -28.62 -40.58
N GLU A 553 -7.24 -27.85 -40.72
CA GLU A 553 -6.62 -27.56 -42.03
C GLU A 553 -6.17 -28.84 -42.74
N CYS A 554 -5.50 -29.75 -42.02
CA CYS A 554 -5.11 -31.06 -42.56
C CYS A 554 -6.33 -31.90 -42.96
N ARG A 555 -7.38 -31.95 -42.12
CA ARG A 555 -8.62 -32.68 -42.43
C ARG A 555 -9.34 -32.12 -43.65
N SER A 556 -9.40 -30.79 -43.78
CA SER A 556 -9.98 -30.10 -44.92
C SER A 556 -9.26 -30.45 -46.21
N GLU A 557 -7.92 -30.52 -46.16
CA GLU A 557 -7.12 -30.92 -47.31
C GLU A 557 -7.33 -32.41 -47.67
N LEU A 558 -7.35 -33.31 -46.70
CA LEU A 558 -7.69 -34.73 -46.96
C LEU A 558 -9.08 -34.89 -47.57
N ALA A 559 -10.06 -34.10 -47.12
CA ALA A 559 -11.41 -34.09 -47.71
C ALA A 559 -11.39 -33.57 -49.16
N ARG A 560 -10.60 -32.53 -49.45
CA ARG A 560 -10.39 -32.00 -50.81
C ARG A 560 -9.76 -33.04 -51.73
N GLU A 561 -8.72 -33.73 -51.28
CA GLU A 561 -8.02 -34.78 -52.03
C GLU A 561 -8.93 -35.96 -52.35
N ASN A 562 -9.68 -36.47 -51.35
CA ASN A 562 -10.64 -37.55 -51.52
C ASN A 562 -11.78 -37.20 -52.50
N LYS A 563 -12.17 -35.92 -52.62
CA LYS A 563 -13.15 -35.47 -53.62
C LYS A 563 -12.57 -35.33 -55.02
N LEU A 564 -11.34 -34.82 -55.13
CA LEU A 564 -10.71 -34.50 -56.42
C LEU A 564 -10.09 -35.71 -57.13
N VAL A 565 -9.75 -36.78 -56.40
CA VAL A 565 -9.17 -38.01 -56.98
C VAL A 565 -10.00 -38.56 -58.14
N SER A 566 -11.33 -38.54 -58.04
CA SER A 566 -12.23 -39.08 -59.07
C SER A 566 -12.33 -38.23 -60.34
N SER A 567 -11.87 -36.97 -60.32
CA SER A 567 -12.04 -36.01 -61.44
C SER A 567 -10.73 -35.55 -62.08
N LYS A 568 -9.66 -35.36 -61.30
CA LYS A 568 -8.35 -34.85 -61.76
C LYS A 568 -7.27 -35.92 -61.89
N GLY A 569 -7.57 -37.16 -61.48
CA GLY A 569 -6.69 -38.31 -61.55
C GLY A 569 -5.76 -38.46 -60.35
N SER A 570 -5.54 -39.68 -59.89
CA SER A 570 -4.78 -39.98 -58.67
C SER A 570 -3.31 -39.55 -58.74
N GLU A 571 -2.66 -39.60 -59.91
CA GLU A 571 -1.25 -39.22 -60.10
C GLU A 571 -0.97 -37.77 -59.67
N LYS A 572 -1.86 -36.83 -60.04
CA LYS A 572 -1.71 -35.42 -59.68
C LYS A 572 -1.94 -35.19 -58.20
N ILE A 573 -2.98 -35.83 -57.64
CA ILE A 573 -3.33 -35.69 -56.23
C ILE A 573 -2.26 -36.32 -55.32
N ILE A 574 -1.60 -37.41 -55.72
CA ILE A 574 -0.46 -37.99 -54.98
C ILE A 574 0.71 -37.02 -54.85
N LYS A 575 1.01 -36.23 -55.90
CA LYS A 575 2.07 -35.23 -55.86
C LYS A 575 1.70 -34.05 -54.96
N GLU A 576 0.44 -33.59 -55.02
CA GLU A 576 -0.10 -32.56 -54.11
C GLU A 576 -0.07 -33.06 -52.66
N HIS A 577 -0.50 -34.29 -52.39
CA HIS A 577 -0.49 -34.92 -51.05
C HIS A 577 0.92 -35.01 -50.45
N LYS A 578 1.90 -35.49 -51.24
CA LYS A 578 3.32 -35.53 -50.80
C LYS A 578 3.88 -34.14 -50.51
N PHE A 579 3.45 -33.11 -51.24
CA PHE A 579 3.92 -31.74 -51.05
C PHE A 579 3.29 -31.10 -49.81
N PHE A 580 1.98 -31.23 -49.64
CA PHE A 580 1.23 -30.65 -48.52
C PHE A 580 1.61 -31.31 -47.19
N PHE A 581 1.74 -32.63 -47.14
CA PHE A 581 2.15 -33.38 -45.95
C PHE A 581 3.67 -33.68 -45.88
N SER A 582 4.48 -32.83 -46.52
CA SER A 582 5.95 -32.93 -46.47
C SER A 582 6.52 -32.59 -45.09
N ASP A 583 7.84 -32.68 -44.94
CA ASP A 583 8.57 -32.32 -43.71
C ASP A 583 8.39 -30.84 -43.28
N LYS A 584 7.82 -29.99 -44.16
CA LYS A 584 7.47 -28.60 -43.88
C LYS A 584 5.95 -28.35 -43.87
N GLY A 585 5.17 -29.42 -43.94
CA GLY A 585 3.72 -29.38 -44.06
C GLY A 585 2.99 -29.08 -42.74
N PRO A 586 1.68 -28.78 -42.80
CA PRO A 586 0.86 -28.50 -41.62
C PRO A 586 0.87 -29.61 -40.55
N TYR A 587 1.00 -30.88 -40.95
CA TYR A 587 1.12 -31.99 -39.99
C TYR A 587 2.37 -31.91 -39.11
N GLN A 588 3.52 -31.52 -39.68
CA GLN A 588 4.77 -31.33 -38.91
C GLN A 588 4.68 -30.12 -37.96
N LEU A 589 3.92 -29.09 -38.34
CA LEU A 589 3.61 -27.99 -37.44
C LEU A 589 2.75 -28.46 -36.26
N CYS A 590 1.81 -29.37 -36.48
CA CYS A 590 1.06 -30.01 -35.39
C CYS A 590 1.97 -30.82 -34.44
N GLU A 591 2.92 -31.60 -34.96
CA GLU A 591 3.87 -32.35 -34.12
C GLU A 591 4.75 -31.43 -33.26
N LYS A 592 5.23 -30.31 -33.83
CA LYS A 592 5.99 -29.30 -33.08
C LYS A 592 5.15 -28.62 -32.00
N ARG A 593 3.88 -28.30 -32.28
CA ARG A 593 2.96 -27.73 -31.29
C ARG A 593 2.64 -28.73 -30.19
N LEU A 594 2.50 -30.01 -30.52
CA LEU A 594 2.33 -31.06 -29.51
C LEU A 594 3.55 -31.19 -28.60
N GLN A 595 4.78 -31.15 -29.14
CA GLN A 595 6.01 -31.14 -28.35
C GLN A 595 6.05 -29.93 -27.40
N LEU A 596 5.65 -28.75 -27.89
CA LEU A 596 5.56 -27.56 -27.04
C LEU A 596 4.50 -27.69 -25.94
N ILE A 597 3.33 -28.28 -26.24
CA ILE A 597 2.31 -28.60 -25.23
C ILE A 597 2.88 -29.57 -24.18
N GLU A 598 3.60 -30.61 -24.60
CA GLU A 598 4.23 -31.58 -23.70
C GLU A 598 5.29 -30.93 -22.80
N GLU A 599 6.16 -30.08 -23.37
CA GLU A 599 7.16 -29.30 -22.62
C GLU A 599 6.51 -28.34 -21.61
N LEU A 600 5.40 -27.71 -21.97
CA LEU A 600 4.65 -26.83 -21.07
C LEU A 600 3.95 -27.64 -19.96
N CYS A 601 3.40 -28.82 -20.27
CA CYS A 601 2.82 -29.72 -19.28
C CYS A 601 3.85 -30.24 -18.25
N LEU A 602 5.14 -30.37 -18.62
CA LEU A 602 6.20 -30.74 -17.68
C LEU A 602 6.49 -29.68 -16.63
N LYS A 603 6.12 -28.41 -16.89
CA LYS A 603 6.28 -27.29 -15.94
C LYS A 603 5.15 -27.23 -14.91
N LEU A 604 4.11 -28.06 -15.06
CA LEU A 604 2.99 -28.15 -14.12
C LEU A 604 3.21 -29.27 -13.08
N PRO A 605 2.66 -29.14 -11.85
CA PRO A 605 2.75 -30.16 -10.82
C PRO A 605 2.12 -31.51 -11.21
N GLU A 606 2.50 -32.59 -10.52
CA GLU A 606 2.06 -33.95 -10.88
C GLU A 606 0.55 -34.20 -10.75
N TRP A 607 -0.13 -33.46 -9.87
CA TRP A 607 -1.56 -33.57 -9.58
C TRP A 607 -2.47 -32.79 -10.55
N ASP A 608 -1.89 -32.06 -11.51
CA ASP A 608 -2.61 -31.17 -12.41
C ASP A 608 -3.37 -31.93 -13.53
N GLN A 609 -4.65 -31.58 -13.74
CA GLN A 609 -5.54 -32.24 -14.71
C GLN A 609 -5.14 -32.00 -16.18
N PHE A 610 -4.34 -30.96 -16.48
CA PHE A 610 -3.97 -30.61 -17.86
C PHE A 610 -3.01 -31.60 -18.55
N LYS A 611 -2.44 -32.59 -17.84
CA LYS A 611 -1.76 -33.73 -18.49
C LYS A 611 -2.71 -34.57 -19.35
N THR A 612 -4.01 -34.55 -19.07
CA THR A 612 -5.03 -35.20 -19.93
C THR A 612 -5.18 -34.48 -21.27
N THR A 613 -4.94 -33.17 -21.34
CA THR A 613 -4.98 -32.36 -22.56
C THR A 613 -3.84 -32.69 -23.53
N SER A 614 -2.65 -32.99 -23.00
CA SER A 614 -1.54 -33.53 -23.81
C SER A 614 -1.91 -34.89 -24.40
N LYS A 615 -2.48 -35.81 -23.60
CA LYS A 615 -2.93 -37.13 -24.07
C LYS A 615 -4.02 -37.03 -25.15
N SER A 616 -5.03 -36.18 -24.98
CA SER A 616 -6.09 -36.02 -25.99
C SER A 616 -5.57 -35.38 -27.29
N SER A 617 -4.58 -34.48 -27.19
CA SER A 617 -3.88 -33.91 -28.34
C SER A 617 -3.03 -34.95 -29.07
N GLN A 618 -2.34 -35.84 -28.34
CA GLN A 618 -1.62 -37.00 -28.89
C GLN A 618 -2.57 -37.96 -29.62
N GLU A 619 -3.72 -38.29 -29.03
CA GLU A 619 -4.73 -39.15 -29.66
C GLU A 619 -5.28 -38.53 -30.95
N THR A 620 -5.59 -37.24 -30.93
CA THR A 620 -6.08 -36.50 -32.10
C THR A 620 -5.05 -36.50 -33.25
N LEU A 621 -3.76 -36.36 -32.93
CA LEU A 621 -2.69 -36.41 -33.93
C LEU A 621 -2.41 -37.81 -34.48
N LYS A 622 -2.50 -38.84 -33.63
CA LYS A 622 -2.41 -40.24 -34.08
C LYS A 622 -3.55 -40.58 -35.03
N GLU A 623 -4.76 -40.14 -34.73
CA GLU A 623 -5.93 -40.30 -35.59
C GLU A 623 -5.74 -39.55 -36.92
N LEU A 624 -5.30 -38.28 -36.88
CA LEU A 624 -5.01 -37.53 -38.10
C LEU A 624 -3.94 -38.22 -38.97
N LYS A 625 -2.88 -38.74 -38.36
CA LYS A 625 -1.82 -39.48 -39.06
C LYS A 625 -2.37 -40.72 -39.77
N SER A 626 -3.21 -41.49 -39.08
CA SER A 626 -3.91 -42.64 -39.65
C SER A 626 -4.75 -42.23 -40.86
N GLN A 627 -5.46 -41.10 -40.80
CA GLN A 627 -6.27 -40.58 -41.91
C GLN A 627 -5.42 -40.12 -43.10
N ILE A 628 -4.28 -39.46 -42.86
CA ILE A 628 -3.31 -39.08 -43.90
C ILE A 628 -2.78 -40.33 -44.60
N ASP A 629 -2.26 -41.29 -43.83
CA ASP A 629 -1.65 -42.50 -44.37
C ASP A 629 -2.67 -43.36 -45.13
N SER A 630 -3.90 -43.50 -44.60
CA SER A 630 -5.02 -44.19 -45.26
C SER A 630 -5.42 -43.52 -46.59
N THR A 631 -5.52 -42.18 -46.62
CA THR A 631 -5.83 -41.44 -47.85
C THR A 631 -4.71 -41.61 -48.89
N TYR A 632 -3.45 -41.54 -48.47
CA TYR A 632 -2.31 -41.79 -49.34
C TYR A 632 -2.31 -43.20 -49.93
N VAL A 633 -2.61 -44.23 -49.14
CA VAL A 633 -2.75 -45.62 -49.61
C VAL A 633 -3.86 -45.72 -50.65
N LYS A 634 -5.05 -45.15 -50.38
CA LYS A 634 -6.17 -45.14 -51.34
C LYS A 634 -5.82 -44.46 -52.66
N LEU A 635 -5.10 -43.34 -52.61
CA LEU A 635 -4.60 -42.66 -53.80
C LEU A 635 -3.60 -43.55 -54.57
N LYS A 636 -2.70 -44.21 -53.85
CA LYS A 636 -1.65 -45.08 -54.41
C LYS A 636 -2.19 -46.40 -55.00
N GLU A 637 -3.34 -46.88 -54.55
CA GLU A 637 -3.99 -48.09 -55.08
C GLU A 637 -5.00 -47.80 -56.20
N ASN A 638 -5.31 -46.53 -56.48
CA ASN A 638 -6.27 -46.17 -57.51
C ASN A 638 -5.78 -46.57 -58.92
N PRO A 639 -6.54 -47.36 -59.71
CA PRO A 639 -6.10 -47.91 -60.99
C PRO A 639 -6.16 -46.91 -62.17
N ASP A 640 -6.75 -45.73 -61.98
CA ASP A 640 -6.97 -44.73 -63.03
C ASP A 640 -5.68 -44.27 -63.74
N LYS A 641 -4.59 -44.10 -62.99
CA LYS A 641 -3.27 -43.69 -63.49
C LYS A 641 -2.63 -44.68 -64.47
N TRP A 642 -3.02 -45.95 -64.41
CA TRP A 642 -2.53 -47.00 -65.31
C TRP A 642 -3.35 -47.13 -66.60
N LYS A 643 -4.46 -46.41 -66.76
CA LYS A 643 -5.42 -46.62 -67.86
C LYS A 643 -4.80 -46.44 -69.25
N GLU A 644 -4.08 -45.33 -69.48
CA GLU A 644 -3.42 -45.07 -70.78
C GLU A 644 -2.24 -46.02 -71.03
N TYR A 645 -1.49 -46.36 -69.97
CA TYR A 645 -0.38 -47.31 -70.03
C TYR A 645 -0.85 -48.72 -70.40
N LYS A 646 -1.93 -49.22 -69.76
CA LYS A 646 -2.53 -50.54 -70.02
C LYS A 646 -3.06 -50.66 -71.45
N ASN A 647 -3.61 -49.58 -72.03
CA ASN A 647 -4.07 -49.59 -73.41
C ASN A 647 -2.89 -49.73 -74.40
N ARG A 648 -1.87 -48.87 -74.29
CA ARG A 648 -0.74 -48.86 -75.24
C ARG A 648 0.14 -50.11 -75.16
N ILE A 649 0.34 -50.70 -73.97
CA ILE A 649 1.11 -51.95 -73.83
C ILE A 649 0.37 -53.14 -74.47
N SER A 650 -0.96 -53.16 -74.37
CA SER A 650 -1.80 -54.19 -75.01
C SER A 650 -1.80 -54.07 -76.53
N GLU A 651 -1.90 -52.84 -77.05
CA GLU A 651 -1.78 -52.54 -78.48
C GLU A 651 -0.43 -52.99 -79.04
N LEU A 652 0.68 -52.66 -78.37
CA LEU A 652 2.02 -53.07 -78.80
C LEU A 652 2.22 -54.59 -78.76
N ALA A 653 1.69 -55.28 -77.74
CA ALA A 653 1.76 -56.74 -77.64
C ALA A 653 1.03 -57.46 -78.78
N SER A 654 -0.17 -56.98 -79.13
CA SER A 654 -0.91 -57.51 -80.28
C SER A 654 -0.17 -57.27 -81.62
N TRP A 655 0.50 -56.13 -81.77
CA TRP A 655 1.26 -55.80 -82.98
C TRP A 655 2.51 -56.67 -83.16
N VAL A 656 3.32 -56.86 -82.11
CA VAL A 656 4.55 -57.70 -82.16
C VAL A 656 4.20 -59.12 -82.57
N SER A 657 3.17 -59.68 -81.93
CA SER A 657 2.70 -61.05 -82.21
C SER A 657 2.23 -61.21 -83.67
N SER A 658 1.55 -60.20 -84.22
CA SER A 658 1.08 -60.21 -85.61
C SER A 658 2.23 -60.18 -86.63
N LYS A 659 3.25 -59.34 -86.42
CA LYS A 659 4.36 -59.17 -87.37
C LYS A 659 5.39 -60.31 -87.34
N GLU A 660 5.60 -60.93 -86.18
CA GLU A 660 6.47 -62.12 -86.06
C GLU A 660 5.92 -63.30 -86.88
N SER A 661 4.60 -63.44 -86.95
CA SER A 661 3.89 -64.46 -87.74
C SER A 661 4.05 -64.25 -89.26
N GLU A 662 4.11 -62.99 -89.73
CA GLU A 662 4.36 -62.68 -91.15
C GLU A 662 5.82 -62.95 -91.58
N LEU A 663 6.80 -62.62 -90.73
CA LEU A 663 8.23 -62.83 -91.01
C LEU A 663 8.62 -64.32 -91.09
N LYS A 664 8.02 -65.18 -90.24
CA LYS A 664 8.24 -66.63 -90.31
C LYS A 664 7.76 -67.26 -91.63
N LYS A 665 6.76 -66.66 -92.30
CA LYS A 665 6.30 -67.11 -93.63
C LYS A 665 7.29 -66.76 -94.75
N ILE A 666 8.02 -65.63 -94.64
CA ILE A 666 8.99 -65.18 -95.65
C ILE A 666 10.29 -66.02 -95.62
N LYS A 667 10.67 -66.59 -94.47
CA LYS A 667 11.86 -67.47 -94.32
C LYS A 667 11.77 -68.81 -95.09
N HIS A 668 10.60 -69.18 -95.65
CA HIS A 668 10.40 -70.45 -96.37
C HIS A 668 10.36 -70.32 -97.92
N ASP A 669 10.41 -69.12 -98.51
CA ASP A 669 10.43 -68.88 -99.98
C ASP A 669 11.68 -68.06 -100.39
N VAL A 670 12.78 -68.69 -100.82
CA VAL A 670 14.12 -68.04 -101.01
C VAL A 670 14.40 -67.52 -102.43
N ASN A 671 13.49 -67.62 -103.40
CA ASN A 671 13.79 -67.31 -104.82
C ASN A 671 13.24 -65.98 -105.38
N ASP A 672 12.81 -65.03 -104.55
CA ASP A 672 12.25 -63.76 -105.05
C ASP A 672 12.73 -62.52 -104.27
N ALA A 673 13.88 -61.97 -104.69
CA ALA A 673 14.49 -60.76 -104.13
C ALA A 673 13.59 -59.50 -104.26
N ALA A 674 12.55 -59.53 -105.10
CA ALA A 674 11.64 -58.40 -105.30
C ALA A 674 10.53 -58.30 -104.23
N LYS A 675 10.01 -59.43 -103.71
CA LYS A 675 8.96 -59.45 -102.65
C LYS A 675 9.47 -59.01 -101.28
N TYR A 676 10.72 -59.31 -100.94
CA TYR A 676 11.36 -58.85 -99.69
C TYR A 676 11.53 -57.33 -99.64
N LYS A 677 11.81 -56.70 -100.79
CA LYS A 677 12.03 -55.24 -100.89
C LYS A 677 10.76 -54.44 -100.59
N GLN A 678 9.57 -54.91 -100.99
CA GLN A 678 8.29 -54.28 -100.64
C GLN A 678 7.91 -54.44 -99.15
N PHE A 679 8.15 -55.62 -98.56
CA PHE A 679 7.91 -55.89 -97.13
C PHE A 679 8.83 -55.05 -96.22
N LYS A 680 10.07 -54.80 -96.65
CA LYS A 680 11.03 -53.94 -95.94
C LYS A 680 10.52 -52.49 -95.79
N THR A 681 10.11 -51.85 -96.89
CA THR A 681 9.63 -50.45 -96.87
C THR A 681 8.37 -50.22 -96.02
N ALA A 682 7.42 -51.17 -95.98
CA ALA A 682 6.19 -51.04 -95.18
C ALA A 682 6.43 -51.30 -93.67
N THR A 683 7.46 -52.07 -93.33
CA THR A 683 7.76 -52.50 -91.95
C THR A 683 8.73 -51.53 -91.26
N GLU A 684 9.67 -50.90 -91.98
CA GLU A 684 10.64 -49.93 -91.43
C GLU A 684 9.98 -48.68 -90.83
N VAL A 685 8.94 -48.13 -91.47
CA VAL A 685 8.22 -46.94 -90.96
C VAL A 685 7.44 -47.26 -89.67
N ASN A 686 6.84 -48.45 -89.58
CA ASN A 686 6.10 -48.89 -88.40
C ASN A 686 7.01 -49.34 -87.25
N ILE A 687 8.17 -49.94 -87.54
CA ILE A 687 9.18 -50.29 -86.51
C ILE A 687 9.67 -49.04 -85.78
N ARG A 688 9.91 -47.94 -86.49
CA ARG A 688 10.32 -46.67 -85.86
C ARG A 688 9.23 -46.14 -84.90
N LYS A 689 7.98 -46.12 -85.35
CA LYS A 689 6.82 -45.67 -84.55
C LYS A 689 6.55 -46.57 -83.33
N GLN A 690 6.70 -47.88 -83.45
CA GLN A 690 6.53 -48.81 -82.33
C GLN A 690 7.75 -48.81 -81.38
N GLY A 691 8.96 -48.53 -81.88
CA GLY A 691 10.14 -48.27 -81.07
C GLY A 691 9.99 -47.01 -80.20
N GLU A 692 9.39 -45.95 -80.73
CA GLU A 692 8.99 -44.76 -79.95
C GLU A 692 7.92 -45.11 -78.91
N ASN A 693 6.98 -46.01 -79.22
CA ASN A 693 5.96 -46.48 -78.27
C ASN A 693 6.56 -47.31 -77.12
N VAL A 694 7.56 -48.17 -77.40
CA VAL A 694 8.34 -48.89 -76.37
C VAL A 694 9.10 -47.89 -75.47
N ASN A 695 9.72 -46.87 -76.06
CA ASN A 695 10.43 -45.84 -75.30
C ASN A 695 9.45 -44.99 -74.46
N TRP A 696 8.28 -44.65 -75.00
CA TRP A 696 7.22 -43.96 -74.24
C TRP A 696 6.73 -44.82 -73.07
N LEU A 697 6.49 -46.13 -73.27
CA LEU A 697 6.09 -47.04 -72.21
C LEU A 697 7.19 -47.12 -71.13
N LYS A 698 8.47 -47.19 -71.49
CA LYS A 698 9.59 -47.17 -70.51
C LYS A 698 9.63 -45.86 -69.72
N SER A 699 9.55 -44.72 -70.38
CA SER A 699 9.55 -43.40 -69.73
C SER A 699 8.30 -43.20 -68.85
N ARG A 700 7.12 -43.64 -69.31
CA ARG A 700 5.85 -43.52 -68.57
C ARG A 700 5.81 -44.48 -67.38
N LEU A 701 6.37 -45.69 -67.51
CA LEU A 701 6.52 -46.65 -66.41
C LEU A 701 7.41 -46.09 -65.29
N ALA A 702 8.52 -45.43 -65.63
CA ALA A 702 9.38 -44.79 -64.63
C ALA A 702 8.60 -43.76 -63.80
N VAL A 703 7.80 -42.90 -64.44
CA VAL A 703 6.94 -41.92 -63.76
C VAL A 703 5.84 -42.60 -62.94
N LEU A 704 5.19 -43.64 -63.46
CA LEU A 704 4.12 -44.36 -62.76
C LEU A 704 4.64 -45.20 -61.58
N THR A 705 5.90 -45.64 -61.62
CA THR A 705 6.56 -46.38 -60.52
C THR A 705 6.73 -45.52 -59.27
N GLU A 706 6.97 -44.21 -59.42
CA GLU A 706 7.09 -43.28 -58.28
C GLU A 706 5.76 -43.00 -57.57
N VAL A 707 4.63 -43.26 -58.25
CA VAL A 707 3.26 -42.94 -57.78
C VAL A 707 2.35 -44.17 -57.60
N SER A 708 2.91 -45.38 -57.67
CA SER A 708 2.16 -46.65 -57.58
C SER A 708 2.79 -47.61 -56.57
N ALA A 709 2.05 -48.67 -56.20
CA ALA A 709 2.58 -49.73 -55.33
C ALA A 709 3.78 -50.43 -55.98
N LYS A 710 4.81 -50.77 -55.18
CA LYS A 710 6.04 -51.41 -55.69
C LYS A 710 5.76 -52.73 -56.40
N ASP A 711 4.79 -53.51 -55.90
CA ASP A 711 4.43 -54.80 -56.49
C ASP A 711 3.65 -54.64 -57.81
N GLU A 712 2.77 -53.63 -57.91
CA GLU A 712 2.05 -53.33 -59.15
C GLU A 712 3.01 -52.77 -60.23
N ALA A 713 3.95 -51.90 -59.83
CA ALA A 713 4.98 -51.38 -60.71
C ALA A 713 5.93 -52.48 -61.23
N ARG A 714 6.42 -53.37 -60.36
CA ARG A 714 7.24 -54.53 -60.75
C ARG A 714 6.52 -55.44 -61.74
N LYS A 715 5.26 -55.78 -61.49
CA LYS A 715 4.47 -56.60 -62.40
C LYS A 715 4.35 -55.97 -63.80
N LYS A 716 4.19 -54.65 -63.88
CA LYS A 716 4.13 -53.90 -65.15
C LYS A 716 5.49 -53.69 -65.81
N GLU A 717 6.57 -53.68 -65.03
CA GLU A 717 7.96 -53.70 -65.49
C GLU A 717 8.34 -55.05 -66.10
N ASP A 718 7.92 -56.15 -65.49
CA ASP A 718 8.09 -57.51 -66.04
C ASP A 718 7.30 -57.68 -67.36
N GLU A 719 6.05 -57.22 -67.41
CA GLU A 719 5.23 -57.23 -68.64
C GLU A 719 5.88 -56.42 -69.78
N LEU A 720 6.44 -55.24 -69.49
CA LEU A 720 7.13 -54.42 -70.48
C LEU A 720 8.49 -54.99 -70.88
N SER A 721 9.23 -55.61 -69.95
CA SER A 721 10.52 -56.24 -70.21
C SER A 721 10.35 -57.45 -71.13
N LYS A 722 9.32 -58.27 -70.90
CA LYS A 722 8.93 -59.36 -71.78
C LYS A 722 8.57 -58.85 -73.17
N LEU A 723 7.68 -57.86 -73.27
CA LEU A 723 7.26 -57.30 -74.55
C LEU A 723 8.40 -56.61 -75.31
N SER A 724 9.31 -55.93 -74.60
CA SER A 724 10.52 -55.33 -75.17
C SER A 724 11.51 -56.39 -75.65
N SER A 725 11.54 -57.57 -75.02
CA SER A 725 12.31 -58.73 -75.48
C SER A 725 11.69 -59.32 -76.75
N ASP A 726 10.38 -59.49 -76.78
CA ASP A 726 9.65 -60.00 -77.94
C ASP A 726 9.83 -59.08 -79.17
N PHE A 727 9.78 -57.75 -78.98
CA PHE A 727 10.09 -56.77 -80.03
C PHE A 727 11.54 -56.86 -80.54
N LYS A 728 12.52 -57.12 -79.65
CA LYS A 728 13.93 -57.36 -80.05
C LYS A 728 14.10 -58.67 -80.82
N GLY A 729 13.38 -59.72 -80.43
CA GLY A 729 13.36 -61.00 -81.14
C GLY A 729 12.88 -60.84 -82.58
N LEU A 730 11.84 -60.02 -82.80
CA LEU A 730 11.34 -59.67 -84.13
C LEU A 730 12.38 -58.93 -84.98
N LEU A 731 13.14 -57.98 -84.40
CA LEU A 731 14.23 -57.29 -85.10
C LEU A 731 15.38 -58.25 -85.48
N HIS A 732 15.64 -59.26 -84.66
CA HIS A 732 16.71 -60.23 -84.94
C HIS A 732 16.35 -61.17 -86.10
N LEU A 733 15.08 -61.61 -86.17
CA LEU A 733 14.53 -62.38 -87.29
C LEU A 733 14.61 -61.63 -88.63
N LEU A 734 14.43 -60.31 -88.61
CA LEU A 734 14.61 -59.43 -89.77
C LEU A 734 16.06 -59.42 -90.28
N ALA A 735 17.04 -59.29 -89.37
CA ALA A 735 18.47 -59.25 -89.70
C ALA A 735 19.03 -60.60 -90.22
N GLU A 736 18.49 -61.72 -89.75
CA GLU A 736 18.89 -63.07 -90.20
C GLU A 736 18.53 -63.32 -91.67
N ILE A 737 17.35 -62.86 -92.11
CA ILE A 737 16.90 -62.95 -93.51
C ILE A 737 17.74 -62.03 -94.43
N GLU A 738 18.22 -60.90 -93.91
CA GLU A 738 19.02 -59.91 -94.62
C GLU A 738 20.45 -60.39 -94.91
N LYS A 739 21.06 -61.14 -93.97
CA LYS A 739 22.42 -61.70 -94.09
C LYS A 739 22.53 -62.83 -95.12
N MET A 740 21.44 -63.57 -95.37
CA MET A 740 21.41 -64.66 -96.36
C MET A 740 21.33 -64.17 -97.81
N LEU A 741 20.80 -62.95 -98.03
CA LEU A 741 20.63 -62.33 -99.34
C LEU A 741 21.84 -61.49 -99.80
N SER A 742 22.77 -61.11 -98.91
CA SER A 742 23.95 -60.28 -99.26
C SER A 742 25.14 -61.08 -99.82
N THR A 743 25.36 -62.33 -99.41
CA THR A 743 26.49 -63.17 -99.86
C THR A 743 26.43 -63.59 -101.34
N VAL A 744 25.27 -63.46 -101.99
CA VAL A 744 25.10 -63.70 -103.44
C VAL A 744 25.36 -62.43 -104.28
N GLY A 745 25.30 -61.23 -103.67
CA GLY A 745 25.55 -59.95 -104.33
C GLY A 745 27.03 -59.57 -104.44
N ASP A 746 27.86 -59.98 -103.47
CA ASP A 746 29.25 -59.49 -103.35
C ASP A 746 30.25 -60.13 -104.34
N CYS A 747 29.92 -61.26 -104.99
CA CYS A 747 30.78 -61.93 -105.97
C CYS A 747 30.69 -61.36 -107.40
N VAL A 748 29.60 -60.63 -107.72
CA VAL A 748 29.37 -60.05 -109.06
C VAL A 748 30.01 -58.66 -109.17
N GLN A 749 30.07 -57.89 -108.08
CA GLN A 749 30.54 -56.50 -108.10
C GLN A 749 32.08 -56.35 -108.24
N TYR A 750 32.88 -57.32 -107.77
CA TYR A 750 34.35 -57.25 -107.79
C TYR A 750 34.98 -57.50 -109.18
N LYS A 751 34.22 -58.08 -110.12
CA LYS A 751 34.64 -58.33 -111.51
C LYS A 751 34.63 -57.05 -112.37
N GLU A 752 33.67 -56.16 -112.13
CA GLU A 752 33.55 -54.87 -112.84
C GLU A 752 34.65 -53.87 -112.43
N GLU A 753 35.06 -53.87 -111.15
CA GLU A 753 36.01 -52.88 -110.59
C GLU A 753 37.45 -53.06 -111.09
N VAL A 754 37.95 -54.30 -111.25
CA VAL A 754 39.30 -54.59 -111.76
C VAL A 754 39.46 -54.25 -113.25
N LYS A 755 38.39 -54.37 -114.04
CA LYS A 755 38.41 -54.04 -115.47
C LYS A 755 38.53 -52.54 -115.71
N SER A 756 37.84 -51.72 -114.91
CA SER A 756 37.85 -50.25 -115.03
C SER A 756 39.22 -49.64 -114.66
N ALA A 757 39.92 -50.18 -113.67
CA ALA A 757 41.21 -49.66 -113.21
C ALA A 757 42.37 -49.88 -114.23
N LEU A 758 42.28 -50.91 -115.08
CA LEU A 758 43.30 -51.22 -116.08
C LEU A 758 43.22 -50.29 -117.32
N GLU A 759 42.01 -49.91 -117.74
CA GLU A 759 41.79 -48.98 -118.86
C GLU A 759 42.33 -47.57 -118.56
N GLU A 760 42.26 -47.13 -117.30
CA GLU A 760 42.81 -45.85 -116.84
C GLU A 760 44.37 -45.82 -116.89
N LEU A 761 45.02 -46.93 -116.55
CA LEU A 761 46.50 -47.05 -116.56
C LEU A 761 47.09 -46.99 -117.97
N ILE A 762 46.44 -47.64 -118.95
CA ILE A 762 46.91 -47.66 -120.35
C ILE A 762 46.86 -46.26 -120.98
N THR A 763 45.81 -45.49 -120.69
CA THR A 763 45.63 -44.14 -121.24
C THR A 763 46.70 -43.18 -120.73
N ASN A 764 46.99 -43.20 -119.42
CA ASN A 764 47.98 -42.33 -118.81
C ASN A 764 49.44 -42.62 -119.25
N SER A 765 49.77 -43.87 -119.60
CA SER A 765 51.11 -44.24 -120.09
C SER A 765 51.42 -43.65 -121.47
N LYS A 766 50.43 -43.56 -122.37
CA LYS A 766 50.60 -42.95 -123.71
C LYS A 766 50.88 -41.46 -123.65
N GLU A 767 50.26 -40.74 -122.70
CA GLU A 767 50.48 -39.30 -122.55
C GLU A 767 51.89 -38.95 -122.05
N ALA A 768 52.46 -39.78 -121.16
CA ALA A 768 53.84 -39.60 -120.70
C ALA A 768 54.86 -39.75 -121.85
N GLN A 769 54.60 -40.59 -122.85
CA GLN A 769 55.49 -40.77 -123.99
C GLN A 769 55.63 -39.50 -124.84
N VAL A 770 54.53 -38.76 -125.07
CA VAL A 770 54.55 -37.52 -125.87
C VAL A 770 55.32 -36.40 -125.17
N GLU A 771 55.36 -36.41 -123.84
CA GLU A 771 56.06 -35.42 -123.02
C GLU A 771 57.59 -35.56 -123.12
N ALA A 772 58.10 -36.80 -123.21
CA ALA A 772 59.52 -37.09 -123.36
C ALA A 772 60.11 -36.55 -124.68
N GLU A 773 59.35 -36.61 -125.78
CA GLU A 773 59.78 -36.08 -127.08
C GLU A 773 59.91 -34.55 -127.06
N LYS A 774 58.99 -33.86 -126.39
CA LYS A 774 59.02 -32.39 -126.25
C LYS A 774 60.26 -31.88 -125.49
N ILE A 775 60.78 -32.64 -124.52
CA ILE A 775 61.95 -32.23 -123.72
C ILE A 775 63.21 -32.04 -124.59
N LEU A 776 63.40 -32.89 -125.60
CA LEU A 776 64.60 -32.89 -126.45
C LEU A 776 64.65 -31.71 -127.47
N ASP A 777 63.52 -31.06 -127.75
CA ASP A 777 63.37 -29.97 -128.73
C ASP A 777 63.31 -28.55 -128.11
N THR A 778 63.60 -28.40 -126.80
CA THR A 778 63.45 -27.13 -126.04
C THR A 778 64.59 -26.11 -126.25
N GLU A 779 64.33 -24.81 -126.34
CA GLU A 779 65.37 -23.82 -126.76
C GLU A 779 66.51 -23.58 -125.76
N SER A 780 66.40 -24.06 -124.51
CA SER A 780 67.43 -23.87 -123.47
C SER A 780 67.57 -25.07 -122.55
N LEU A 781 68.80 -25.32 -122.08
CA LEU A 781 69.11 -26.39 -121.13
C LEU A 781 68.29 -26.27 -119.82
N LEU A 782 68.05 -25.05 -119.34
CA LEU A 782 67.28 -24.82 -118.11
C LEU A 782 65.81 -25.26 -118.27
N GLN A 783 65.20 -24.97 -119.42
CA GLN A 783 63.84 -25.44 -119.72
C GLN A 783 63.79 -26.96 -119.91
N ALA A 784 64.80 -27.56 -120.54
CA ALA A 784 64.91 -29.01 -120.69
C ALA A 784 64.98 -29.73 -119.32
N GLN A 785 65.79 -29.21 -118.39
CA GLN A 785 65.93 -29.76 -117.04
C GLN A 785 64.65 -29.64 -116.20
N GLN A 786 63.92 -28.53 -116.33
CA GLN A 786 62.64 -28.34 -115.61
C GLN A 786 61.55 -29.30 -116.11
N LEU A 787 61.43 -29.49 -117.42
CA LEU A 787 60.45 -30.41 -118.00
C LEU A 787 60.82 -31.87 -117.73
N LEU A 788 62.12 -32.22 -117.69
CA LEU A 788 62.58 -33.54 -117.28
C LEU A 788 62.17 -33.87 -115.84
N LEU A 789 62.30 -32.93 -114.91
CA LEU A 789 61.88 -33.12 -113.53
C LEU A 789 60.37 -33.39 -113.41
N HIS A 790 59.56 -32.68 -114.21
CA HIS A 790 58.11 -32.90 -114.25
C HIS A 790 57.76 -34.30 -114.80
N HIS A 791 58.41 -34.71 -115.91
CA HIS A 791 58.25 -36.03 -116.49
C HIS A 791 58.60 -37.15 -115.49
N GLN A 792 59.70 -37.01 -114.74
CA GLN A 792 60.11 -37.96 -113.70
C GLN A 792 59.10 -38.13 -112.57
N GLN A 793 58.51 -37.01 -112.12
CA GLN A 793 57.47 -37.06 -111.10
C GLN A 793 56.22 -37.77 -111.60
N ARG A 794 55.86 -37.57 -112.87
CA ARG A 794 54.71 -38.24 -113.50
C ARG A 794 54.95 -39.74 -113.65
N THR A 795 56.12 -40.15 -114.12
CA THR A 795 56.52 -41.57 -114.25
C THR A 795 56.49 -42.31 -112.90
N LYS A 796 56.94 -41.67 -111.81
CA LYS A 796 56.85 -42.23 -110.45
C LYS A 796 55.41 -42.46 -109.98
N ARG A 797 54.49 -41.53 -110.26
CA ARG A 797 53.05 -41.69 -109.93
C ARG A 797 52.41 -42.85 -110.69
N LEU A 798 52.78 -43.05 -111.96
CA LEU A 798 52.28 -44.17 -112.77
C LEU A 798 52.74 -45.53 -112.24
N CYS A 799 53.97 -45.63 -111.75
CA CYS A 799 54.48 -46.86 -111.13
C CYS A 799 53.73 -47.21 -109.83
N ALA A 800 53.37 -46.22 -109.01
CA ALA A 800 52.59 -46.41 -107.79
C ALA A 800 51.15 -46.88 -108.07
N LYS A 801 50.45 -46.25 -109.03
CA LYS A 801 49.09 -46.67 -109.43
C LYS A 801 49.04 -48.11 -109.97
N ARG A 802 50.10 -48.57 -110.64
CA ARG A 802 50.21 -49.96 -111.12
C ARG A 802 50.30 -50.98 -109.98
N GLN A 803 51.10 -50.69 -108.94
CA GLN A 803 51.21 -51.58 -107.76
C GLN A 803 49.86 -51.76 -107.05
N ASP A 804 49.03 -50.72 -107.02
CA ASP A 804 47.69 -50.77 -106.43
C ASP A 804 46.76 -51.73 -107.20
N VAL A 805 46.73 -51.64 -108.54
CA VAL A 805 45.95 -52.56 -109.38
C VAL A 805 46.42 -54.01 -109.27
N GLN A 806 47.73 -54.24 -109.08
CA GLN A 806 48.28 -55.57 -108.85
C GLN A 806 47.83 -56.17 -107.49
N GLN A 807 47.65 -55.35 -106.45
CA GLN A 807 47.10 -55.79 -105.16
C GLN A 807 45.60 -56.10 -105.21
N GLN A 808 44.82 -55.38 -106.04
CA GLN A 808 43.39 -55.63 -106.21
C GLN A 808 43.10 -56.97 -106.91
N ILE A 809 43.91 -57.35 -107.90
CA ILE A 809 43.85 -58.68 -108.56
C ILE A 809 44.17 -59.82 -107.56
N ALA A 810 45.11 -59.60 -106.64
CA ALA A 810 45.45 -60.58 -105.60
C ALA A 810 44.30 -60.79 -104.58
N ARG A 811 43.56 -59.74 -104.22
CA ARG A 811 42.40 -59.83 -103.32
C ARG A 811 41.20 -60.53 -103.95
N ALA A 812 40.97 -60.34 -105.26
CA ALA A 812 39.92 -61.07 -106.00
C ALA A 812 40.14 -62.59 -106.02
N LYS A 813 41.41 -63.04 -106.08
CA LYS A 813 41.76 -64.48 -105.98
C LYS A 813 41.50 -65.05 -104.58
N GLN A 814 41.61 -64.23 -103.52
CA GLN A 814 41.43 -64.69 -102.14
C GLN A 814 39.95 -64.85 -101.75
N LEU A 815 39.08 -63.95 -102.23
CA LEU A 815 37.63 -64.01 -102.04
C LEU A 815 36.96 -65.16 -102.84
N GLN A 816 37.59 -65.64 -103.91
CA GLN A 816 37.14 -66.81 -104.69
C GLN A 816 37.38 -68.14 -103.96
N ILE A 817 38.48 -68.25 -103.18
CA ILE A 817 38.85 -69.47 -102.44
C ILE A 817 37.92 -69.69 -101.22
N GLU A 818 37.42 -68.62 -100.62
CA GLU A 818 36.48 -68.67 -99.49
C GLU A 818 35.01 -68.89 -99.92
N GLY A 819 34.67 -68.66 -101.19
CA GLY A 819 33.30 -68.69 -101.72
C GLY A 819 32.87 -69.93 -102.51
N GLY A 820 33.77 -70.87 -102.84
CA GLY A 820 33.41 -72.13 -103.51
C GLY A 820 32.73 -71.98 -104.88
N LEU A 821 33.20 -71.06 -105.74
CA LEU A 821 32.63 -70.77 -107.08
C LEU A 821 33.44 -71.38 -108.26
N PRO A 822 32.83 -71.52 -109.48
CA PRO A 822 33.36 -72.32 -110.60
C PRO A 822 34.62 -71.80 -111.33
N THR A 823 35.27 -72.69 -112.08
CA THR A 823 36.58 -72.58 -112.79
C THR A 823 36.70 -71.53 -113.90
N THR A 824 35.63 -70.82 -114.29
CA THR A 824 35.65 -69.83 -115.39
C THR A 824 36.20 -68.46 -115.02
N VAL A 825 36.29 -68.12 -113.72
CA VAL A 825 36.83 -66.82 -113.23
C VAL A 825 38.38 -66.83 -113.13
N HIS A 826 39.01 -68.01 -113.20
CA HIS A 826 40.46 -68.17 -113.07
C HIS A 826 41.26 -67.68 -114.30
N GLU A 827 40.78 -67.98 -115.51
CA GLU A 827 41.51 -67.67 -116.76
C GLU A 827 41.51 -66.17 -117.11
N ASP A 828 40.46 -65.44 -116.74
CA ASP A 828 40.34 -64.00 -117.03
C ASP A 828 41.25 -63.13 -116.13
N LEU A 829 41.44 -63.52 -114.86
CA LEU A 829 42.34 -62.82 -113.95
C LEU A 829 43.82 -63.00 -114.32
N GLN A 830 44.18 -64.13 -114.95
CA GLN A 830 45.55 -64.41 -115.40
C GLN A 830 45.97 -63.61 -116.65
N LYS A 831 45.03 -63.30 -117.56
CA LYS A 831 45.28 -62.44 -118.74
C LYS A 831 45.50 -60.97 -118.39
N LEU A 832 44.80 -60.45 -117.39
CA LEU A 832 44.93 -59.05 -116.94
C LEU A 832 46.29 -58.78 -116.27
N GLU A 833 46.83 -59.78 -115.57
CA GLU A 833 48.15 -59.73 -114.91
C GLU A 833 49.30 -59.63 -115.94
N GLY A 834 49.26 -60.41 -117.03
CA GLY A 834 50.28 -60.37 -118.09
C GLY A 834 50.34 -59.07 -118.90
N THR A 835 49.24 -58.31 -118.96
CA THR A 835 49.17 -57.01 -119.66
C THR A 835 49.82 -55.89 -118.82
N LEU A 836 49.75 -56.00 -117.49
CA LEU A 836 50.31 -55.04 -116.54
C LEU A 836 51.85 -55.07 -116.52
N GLU A 837 52.46 -56.26 -116.68
CA GLU A 837 53.91 -56.47 -116.64
C GLU A 837 54.65 -55.90 -117.87
N ASN A 838 54.08 -56.05 -119.07
CA ASN A 838 54.68 -55.54 -120.32
C ASN A 838 54.71 -54.00 -120.38
N MET A 839 53.75 -53.33 -119.74
CA MET A 839 53.74 -51.85 -119.67
C MET A 839 54.91 -51.30 -118.84
N GLN A 840 55.37 -52.02 -117.82
CA GLN A 840 56.44 -51.59 -116.94
C GLN A 840 57.81 -51.52 -117.64
N GLN A 841 58.19 -52.57 -118.36
CA GLN A 841 59.49 -52.66 -119.04
C GLN A 841 59.68 -51.56 -120.11
N ASN A 842 58.60 -51.07 -120.72
CA ASN A 842 58.65 -50.03 -121.75
C ASN A 842 58.78 -48.61 -121.18
N MET A 843 58.28 -48.34 -119.97
CA MET A 843 58.41 -47.03 -119.33
C MET A 843 59.83 -46.81 -118.78
N GLU A 844 60.43 -47.82 -118.14
CA GLU A 844 61.76 -47.73 -117.52
C GLU A 844 62.87 -47.45 -118.55
N LYS A 845 62.86 -48.12 -119.71
CA LYS A 845 63.86 -47.91 -120.78
C LYS A 845 63.84 -46.50 -121.39
N ARG A 846 62.71 -45.80 -121.36
CA ARG A 846 62.57 -44.46 -121.96
C ARG A 846 63.11 -43.37 -121.06
N GLU A 847 62.81 -43.45 -119.77
CA GLU A 847 63.29 -42.51 -118.76
C GLU A 847 64.83 -42.46 -118.70
N GLU A 848 65.47 -43.64 -118.71
CA GLU A 848 66.94 -43.74 -118.64
C GLU A 848 67.64 -43.05 -119.83
N LYS A 849 67.10 -43.21 -121.04
CA LYS A 849 67.67 -42.61 -122.26
C LYS A 849 67.54 -41.08 -122.28
N LEU A 850 66.45 -40.55 -121.73
CA LEU A 850 66.18 -39.11 -121.69
C LEU A 850 67.12 -38.40 -120.71
N GLN A 851 67.34 -38.97 -119.51
CA GLN A 851 68.24 -38.44 -118.50
C GLN A 851 69.70 -38.35 -118.97
N VAL A 852 70.20 -39.39 -119.67
CA VAL A 852 71.58 -39.41 -120.18
C VAL A 852 71.83 -38.29 -121.21
N THR A 853 70.82 -37.95 -122.01
CA THR A 853 70.95 -36.94 -123.08
C THR A 853 71.02 -35.52 -122.52
N VAL A 854 70.20 -35.19 -121.52
CA VAL A 854 70.22 -33.86 -120.87
C VAL A 854 71.51 -33.63 -120.09
N ASN A 855 72.04 -34.65 -119.41
CA ASN A 855 73.31 -34.54 -118.65
C ASN A 855 74.51 -34.20 -119.56
N LYS A 856 74.55 -34.75 -120.78
CA LYS A 856 75.60 -34.43 -121.77
C LYS A 856 75.51 -32.98 -122.25
N TRP A 857 74.29 -32.46 -122.40
CA TRP A 857 74.07 -31.04 -122.74
C TRP A 857 74.54 -30.11 -121.62
N GLU A 858 74.31 -30.48 -120.37
CA GLU A 858 74.78 -29.71 -119.21
C GLU A 858 76.31 -29.62 -119.13
N GLN A 859 77.01 -30.72 -119.44
CA GLN A 859 78.48 -30.71 -119.47
C GLN A 859 79.02 -29.76 -120.55
N PHE A 860 78.41 -29.76 -121.73
CA PHE A 860 78.81 -28.87 -122.81
C PHE A 860 78.74 -27.38 -122.42
N GLU A 861 77.66 -26.96 -121.75
CA GLU A 861 77.51 -25.56 -121.31
C GLU A 861 78.54 -25.15 -120.26
N ARG A 862 78.92 -26.05 -119.34
CA ARG A 862 80.00 -25.79 -118.36
C ARG A 862 81.36 -25.60 -119.00
N ASP A 863 81.71 -26.48 -119.93
CA ASP A 863 82.99 -26.43 -120.64
C ASP A 863 83.08 -25.12 -121.46
N LYS A 864 81.96 -24.70 -122.08
CA LYS A 864 81.85 -23.43 -122.82
C LYS A 864 82.13 -22.22 -121.94
N GLU A 865 81.53 -22.18 -120.75
CA GLU A 865 81.69 -21.07 -119.82
C GLU A 865 83.14 -20.91 -119.34
N THR A 866 83.85 -22.03 -119.14
CA THR A 866 85.26 -22.05 -118.71
C THR A 866 86.16 -21.38 -119.74
N VAL A 867 86.01 -21.73 -121.02
CA VAL A 867 86.78 -21.13 -122.12
C VAL A 867 86.50 -19.63 -122.26
N VAL A 868 85.24 -19.22 -122.13
CA VAL A 868 84.86 -17.80 -122.22
C VAL A 868 85.39 -16.97 -121.05
N LYS A 869 85.42 -17.51 -119.83
CA LYS A 869 86.03 -16.83 -118.67
C LYS A 869 87.53 -16.61 -118.87
N TYR A 870 88.24 -17.62 -119.39
CA TYR A 870 89.65 -17.50 -119.71
C TYR A 870 89.91 -16.41 -120.75
N LEU A 871 89.15 -16.39 -121.85
CA LEU A 871 89.27 -15.38 -122.90
C LEU A 871 89.24 -13.94 -122.35
N LYS A 872 88.34 -13.66 -121.40
CA LYS A 872 88.26 -12.35 -120.73
C LYS A 872 89.50 -12.06 -119.89
N HIS A 873 89.99 -13.04 -119.14
CA HIS A 873 91.16 -12.88 -118.30
C HIS A 873 92.43 -12.62 -119.12
N ALA A 874 92.68 -13.46 -120.14
CA ALA A 874 93.85 -13.31 -121.02
C ALA A 874 93.83 -11.97 -121.76
N SER A 875 92.67 -11.54 -122.25
CA SER A 875 92.53 -10.22 -122.91
C SER A 875 92.85 -9.07 -121.95
N SER A 876 92.42 -9.14 -120.70
CA SER A 876 92.72 -8.09 -119.70
C SER A 876 94.19 -8.04 -119.27
N ALA A 877 94.90 -9.16 -119.33
CA ALA A 877 96.32 -9.23 -118.97
C ALA A 877 97.22 -8.61 -120.05
N LEU A 878 96.87 -8.79 -121.34
CA LEU A 878 97.56 -8.18 -122.49
C LEU A 878 97.48 -6.64 -122.52
N GLU A 879 96.51 -6.01 -121.85
CA GLU A 879 96.31 -4.56 -121.93
C GLU A 879 97.15 -3.76 -120.89
N ARG A 880 97.95 -4.41 -120.05
CA ARG A 880 98.61 -3.78 -118.89
C ARG A 880 100.02 -3.26 -119.21
N ILE A 881 100.31 -1.98 -118.89
CA ILE A 881 101.62 -1.33 -119.15
C ILE A 881 102.67 -1.76 -118.11
N LEU A 882 103.88 -2.10 -118.55
CA LEU A 882 104.96 -2.65 -117.71
C LEU A 882 106.10 -1.65 -117.45
N SER A 883 106.63 -1.59 -116.23
CA SER A 883 107.83 -0.82 -115.86
C SER A 883 108.76 -1.67 -114.99
N PHE A 884 110.00 -1.87 -115.43
CA PHE A 884 110.93 -2.78 -114.77
C PHE A 884 111.96 -2.00 -113.95
N SER A 885 112.03 -2.30 -112.65
CA SER A 885 112.95 -1.64 -111.71
C SER A 885 114.17 -2.50 -111.37
N SER A 886 114.17 -3.76 -111.81
CA SER A 886 115.29 -4.71 -111.66
C SER A 886 115.17 -5.87 -112.65
N LEU A 887 116.26 -6.60 -112.87
CA LEU A 887 116.30 -7.77 -113.75
C LEU A 887 115.30 -8.87 -113.29
N GLU A 888 115.08 -8.99 -111.98
CA GLU A 888 114.10 -9.93 -111.40
C GLU A 888 112.65 -9.55 -111.74
N SER A 889 112.33 -8.26 -111.84
CA SER A 889 110.98 -7.83 -112.22
C SER A 889 110.70 -8.02 -113.72
N LEU A 890 111.72 -7.90 -114.58
CA LEU A 890 111.60 -8.27 -116.00
C LEU A 890 111.42 -9.79 -116.17
N SER A 891 112.19 -10.58 -115.42
CA SER A 891 112.08 -12.05 -115.45
C SER A 891 110.70 -12.53 -114.98
N SER A 892 110.15 -11.93 -113.92
CA SER A 892 108.82 -12.31 -113.40
C SER A 892 107.70 -12.01 -114.39
N GLU A 893 107.75 -10.88 -115.10
CA GLU A 893 106.73 -10.55 -116.10
C GLU A 893 106.88 -11.41 -117.36
N LEU A 894 108.12 -11.70 -117.79
CA LEU A 894 108.35 -12.66 -118.87
C LEU A 894 107.83 -14.06 -118.51
N ASP A 895 108.02 -14.50 -117.26
CA ASP A 895 107.47 -15.77 -116.77
C ASP A 895 105.93 -15.75 -116.69
N GLN A 896 105.30 -14.62 -116.35
CA GLN A 896 103.84 -14.48 -116.38
C GLN A 896 103.28 -14.51 -117.80
N THR A 897 103.86 -13.78 -118.76
CA THR A 897 103.44 -13.83 -120.17
C THR A 897 103.64 -15.23 -120.75
N LYS A 898 104.71 -15.93 -120.37
CA LYS A 898 104.97 -17.32 -120.78
C LYS A 898 103.95 -18.29 -120.21
N GLU A 899 103.57 -18.13 -118.95
CA GLU A 899 102.56 -18.97 -118.31
C GLU A 899 101.17 -18.72 -118.93
N LEU A 900 100.82 -17.47 -119.24
CA LEU A 900 99.59 -17.13 -119.97
C LEU A 900 99.58 -17.73 -121.38
N SER A 901 100.68 -17.65 -122.12
CA SER A 901 100.80 -18.31 -123.43
C SER A 901 100.58 -19.83 -123.34
N LYS A 902 101.21 -20.49 -122.35
CA LYS A 902 101.07 -21.93 -122.12
C LYS A 902 99.63 -22.33 -121.76
N GLN A 903 98.95 -21.52 -120.96
CA GLN A 903 97.54 -21.72 -120.63
C GLN A 903 96.63 -21.49 -121.83
N THR A 904 96.92 -20.52 -122.71
CA THR A 904 96.11 -20.27 -123.91
C THR A 904 96.10 -21.47 -124.85
N ILE A 905 97.23 -22.17 -125.03
CA ILE A 905 97.30 -23.39 -125.85
C ILE A 905 96.38 -24.49 -125.29
N ALA A 906 96.36 -24.68 -123.97
CA ALA A 906 95.49 -25.67 -123.33
C ALA A 906 94.00 -25.32 -123.48
N ILE A 907 93.66 -24.03 -123.39
CA ILE A 907 92.30 -23.54 -123.58
C ILE A 907 91.88 -23.58 -125.05
N ALA A 908 92.80 -23.39 -126.00
CA ALA A 908 92.54 -23.58 -127.43
C ALA A 908 92.14 -25.03 -127.74
N ALA A 909 92.85 -26.02 -127.17
CA ALA A 909 92.49 -27.43 -127.29
C ALA A 909 91.11 -27.76 -126.67
N GLN A 910 90.75 -27.13 -125.55
CA GLN A 910 89.40 -27.25 -124.97
C GLN A 910 88.33 -26.64 -125.90
N ALA A 911 88.62 -25.50 -126.54
CA ALA A 911 87.71 -24.88 -127.50
C ALA A 911 87.48 -25.75 -128.74
N GLU A 912 88.50 -26.49 -129.23
CA GLU A 912 88.31 -27.46 -130.32
C GLU A 912 87.45 -28.65 -129.88
N THR A 913 87.64 -29.10 -128.63
CA THR A 913 86.85 -30.21 -128.04
C THR A 913 85.38 -29.84 -127.90
N LEU A 914 85.07 -28.58 -127.55
CA LEU A 914 83.69 -28.07 -127.52
C LEU A 914 82.99 -28.21 -128.87
N VAL A 915 83.64 -27.86 -129.97
CA VAL A 915 83.04 -28.01 -131.31
C VAL A 915 82.72 -29.48 -131.60
N LYS A 916 83.61 -30.41 -131.25
CA LYS A 916 83.34 -31.85 -131.40
C LYS A 916 82.14 -32.29 -130.57
N ASN A 917 82.11 -31.96 -129.28
CA ASN A 917 81.04 -32.35 -128.36
C ASN A 917 79.67 -31.85 -128.82
N SER A 918 79.57 -30.63 -129.37
CA SER A 918 78.31 -30.06 -129.87
C SER A 918 77.64 -30.91 -130.97
N SER A 919 78.38 -31.77 -131.67
CA SER A 919 77.87 -32.63 -132.74
C SER A 919 77.39 -34.01 -132.28
N GLU A 920 77.87 -34.49 -131.14
CA GLU A 920 77.63 -35.85 -130.62
C GLU A 920 76.37 -35.94 -129.73
N ILE A 921 75.86 -34.83 -129.20
CA ILE A 921 74.67 -34.81 -128.34
C ILE A 921 73.40 -35.04 -129.19
N GLN A 922 72.58 -36.03 -128.82
CA GLN A 922 71.33 -36.40 -129.51
C GLN A 922 70.18 -35.47 -129.14
N LEU A 923 70.34 -34.17 -129.38
CA LEU A 923 69.29 -33.17 -129.19
C LEU A 923 68.35 -33.11 -130.40
N GLY A 924 67.22 -32.45 -130.17
CA GLY A 924 66.29 -31.99 -131.19
C GLY A 924 66.99 -31.21 -132.32
N SER A 925 66.46 -31.33 -133.53
CA SER A 925 67.09 -30.82 -134.76
C SER A 925 67.44 -29.32 -134.69
N LYS A 926 66.60 -28.51 -134.02
CA LYS A 926 66.83 -27.07 -133.83
C LYS A 926 68.00 -26.75 -132.91
N ASN A 927 68.09 -27.41 -131.75
CA ASN A 927 69.13 -27.10 -130.75
C ASN A 927 70.51 -27.54 -131.19
N LYS A 928 70.58 -28.68 -131.90
CA LYS A 928 71.85 -29.22 -132.39
C LYS A 928 72.59 -28.23 -133.30
N GLN A 929 71.87 -27.51 -134.15
CA GLN A 929 72.47 -26.50 -135.04
C GLN A 929 72.97 -25.26 -134.26
N SER A 930 72.20 -24.80 -133.27
CA SER A 930 72.55 -23.63 -132.44
C SER A 930 73.82 -23.87 -131.61
N LEU A 931 73.95 -25.02 -130.94
CA LEU A 931 75.14 -25.37 -130.15
C LEU A 931 76.42 -25.41 -131.02
N GLN A 932 76.32 -25.93 -132.24
CA GLN A 932 77.46 -26.03 -133.16
C GLN A 932 77.98 -24.67 -133.62
N GLN A 933 77.10 -23.69 -133.84
CA GLN A 933 77.52 -22.34 -134.20
C GLN A 933 78.23 -21.62 -133.05
N GLN A 934 77.71 -21.73 -131.82
CA GLN A 934 78.30 -21.09 -130.65
C GLN A 934 79.71 -21.61 -130.35
N ALA A 935 79.91 -22.94 -130.41
CA ALA A 935 81.22 -23.54 -130.15
C ALA A 935 82.29 -23.06 -131.15
N LYS A 936 81.93 -22.96 -132.45
CA LYS A 936 82.87 -22.48 -133.49
C LYS A 936 83.26 -21.02 -133.28
N SER A 937 82.30 -20.17 -132.92
CA SER A 937 82.56 -18.75 -132.65
C SER A 937 83.56 -18.54 -131.52
N ILE A 938 83.45 -19.34 -130.44
CA ILE A 938 84.38 -19.26 -129.30
C ILE A 938 85.78 -19.75 -129.69
N GLN A 939 85.88 -20.81 -130.47
CA GLN A 939 87.18 -21.34 -130.96
C GLN A 939 87.96 -20.28 -131.75
N GLU A 940 87.29 -19.51 -132.62
CA GLU A 940 87.93 -18.42 -133.37
C GLU A 940 88.46 -17.30 -132.46
N GLN A 941 87.75 -16.96 -131.38
CA GLN A 941 88.19 -15.95 -130.42
C GLN A 941 89.43 -16.39 -129.64
N VAL A 942 89.52 -17.67 -129.26
CA VAL A 942 90.71 -18.21 -128.56
C VAL A 942 91.94 -18.16 -129.45
N LYS A 943 91.81 -18.55 -130.73
CA LYS A 943 92.92 -18.45 -131.69
C LYS A 943 93.42 -17.02 -131.85
N LYS A 944 92.54 -16.03 -131.78
CA LYS A 944 92.93 -14.62 -131.89
C LYS A 944 93.80 -14.17 -130.72
N VAL A 945 93.43 -14.54 -129.48
CA VAL A 945 94.21 -14.24 -128.26
C VAL A 945 95.54 -15.00 -128.23
N GLU A 946 95.56 -16.24 -128.73
CA GLU A 946 96.76 -17.06 -128.85
C GLU A 946 97.82 -16.36 -129.72
N VAL A 947 97.41 -15.85 -130.90
CA VAL A 947 98.31 -15.12 -131.81
C VAL A 947 98.84 -13.83 -131.17
N THR A 948 98.01 -13.03 -130.50
CA THR A 948 98.46 -11.77 -129.86
C THR A 948 99.47 -11.99 -128.74
N LEU A 949 99.32 -13.06 -127.94
CA LEU A 949 100.26 -13.40 -126.87
C LEU A 949 101.63 -13.87 -127.41
N GLU A 950 101.67 -14.55 -128.56
CA GLU A 950 102.93 -14.90 -129.21
C GLU A 950 103.69 -13.66 -129.68
N GLU A 951 103.00 -12.65 -130.22
CA GLU A 951 103.61 -11.39 -130.66
C GLU A 951 104.23 -10.60 -129.49
N GLU A 952 103.53 -10.48 -128.35
CA GLU A 952 104.05 -9.79 -127.15
C GLU A 952 105.21 -10.53 -126.47
N TYR A 953 105.15 -11.87 -126.43
CA TYR A 953 106.23 -12.66 -125.84
C TYR A 953 107.53 -12.55 -126.64
N VAL A 954 107.45 -12.39 -127.97
CA VAL A 954 108.63 -12.11 -128.81
C VAL A 954 109.20 -10.72 -128.55
N LEU A 955 108.33 -9.70 -128.40
CA LEU A 955 108.72 -8.31 -128.12
C LEU A 955 109.43 -8.14 -126.77
N ASN A 956 108.96 -8.79 -125.71
CA ASN A 956 109.58 -8.71 -124.37
C ASN A 956 110.91 -9.48 -124.24
N LYS A 957 111.31 -10.23 -125.27
CA LYS A 957 112.55 -11.02 -125.30
C LYS A 957 113.70 -10.32 -126.03
N SER A 958 113.39 -9.31 -126.85
CA SER A 958 114.30 -8.41 -127.58
C SER A 958 114.59 -7.15 -126.79
#